data_AF-A0A7K3FXR1-F1
#
_entry.id   AF-A0A7K3FXR1-F1
#
_cell.length_a   1.000
_cell.length_b   1.000
_cell.length_c   1.000
_cell.angle_alpha   90.00
_cell.angle_beta   90.00
_cell.angle_gamma   90.00
#
_symmetry.space_group_name_H-M   'P 1'
#
loop_
_entity.id
_entity.type
_entity.pdbx_description
1 polymer ?
#
loop_
_entity_poly.entity_id
_entity_poly.type
_entity_poly.pdbx_seq_one_letter_code
_entity_poly.pdbx_strand_id
1 'polypeptide(L)'
;MTDNVVHLFKDPDPQQPTAPSAPPLTAMPEPPAKPRPVRVFVRIGRAVVGAVKHERTRQAGRLTVRHGSYVIGGTRIVARRAWDGRTGARYERLLRAAEAAGNYEAAGDWEERLHRFRTERHKRRMDLLTAPEKLVKGAAYGAGGSIGVLIAIGIALAIANKDVTDVVTPLMALVELIRLLVTLITILWGPLVAIGPWLALAGVWAVGRHRGAAPQWALPAHSRSDDAGAPITPSIVVTALRDLGVAPLRKAITEMGDAGAAMLGPIRIAGCGVEVDVTLPSGVSTQEVQGRRRKLAENLARHEHEVFITLPTAARTVRLWIADSGALDEPIGPSPLVTDETLTADYTKGKAPWGQDLRGDAAALSLYQRHLLITGLSNQGKTAALRSLALWLALDKSVEFRIADLKGSGDWAMFDGLATVLIQGPTDEHVIEATEMVEGLVVEMERRLQAPPGTKFDPLIGLVDEAQVAFMCPVKDDEGRPYGGSKATSRYFMAARKVHNQGRAVNVTLWQGTQDPTDQNLPKLVREGAHTRASLALGTESQARMALGDKAVDGGAAPNLLRPGLDKGTVVVASDGIKIPAGQASITVRTHFIDDTAAARIAERAKALRDGVTTLHVINQDEERDALADIFGVLGDTPRVLTADVLKRLSALSEKTYGTWTPGDLKQVLEEAGAGPYKSDGRMVVGRERVVRALANRDDEASASAEA
;
A
#
# COMPACT_ATOMS: atom_id res chain seq x y z
N MET A 1 -30.76 -31.78 33.93
CA MET A 1 -29.49 -31.14 33.55
C MET A 1 -29.77 -29.65 33.42
N THR A 2 -29.59 -29.04 34.58
CA THR A 2 -29.49 -27.63 34.98
C THR A 2 -28.24 -27.00 34.33
N ASP A 3 -28.07 -25.70 34.11
CA ASP A 3 -28.81 -24.50 34.49
C ASP A 3 -28.57 -23.42 33.42
N ASN A 4 -29.62 -22.64 33.20
CA ASN A 4 -29.68 -21.52 32.28
C ASN A 4 -29.87 -20.25 33.13
N VAL A 5 -29.22 -19.16 32.73
CA VAL A 5 -29.46 -17.75 33.15
C VAL A 5 -28.86 -17.28 34.49
N VAL A 6 -27.94 -16.31 34.41
CA VAL A 6 -27.44 -15.49 35.55
C VAL A 6 -28.16 -14.15 35.56
N HIS A 7 -28.74 -13.78 36.70
CA HIS A 7 -29.42 -12.50 36.96
C HIS A 7 -28.45 -11.36 37.29
N LEU A 8 -28.78 -10.17 36.79
CA LEU A 8 -27.95 -8.96 36.78
C LEU A 8 -28.49 -7.87 37.73
N PHE A 9 -28.71 -8.15 39.01
CA PHE A 9 -28.92 -7.12 40.04
C PHE A 9 -28.39 -7.58 41.41
N LYS A 10 -27.72 -6.67 42.14
CA LYS A 10 -27.11 -6.90 43.45
C LYS A 10 -27.95 -6.21 44.53
N ASP A 11 -28.43 -6.98 45.50
CA ASP A 11 -29.15 -6.49 46.68
C ASP A 11 -28.20 -5.82 47.70
N PRO A 12 -28.67 -4.80 48.45
CA PRO A 12 -27.87 -4.09 49.45
C PRO A 12 -27.93 -4.75 50.85
N ASP A 13 -26.78 -4.81 51.52
CA ASP A 13 -26.55 -5.40 52.86
C ASP A 13 -27.00 -4.45 54.00
N PRO A 14 -27.63 -4.93 55.09
CA PRO A 14 -28.23 -4.10 56.13
C PRO A 14 -27.34 -4.00 57.38
N GLN A 15 -26.93 -2.79 57.76
CA GLN A 15 -26.51 -2.48 59.12
C GLN A 15 -27.10 -1.14 59.59
N GLN A 16 -28.17 -1.24 60.38
CA GLN A 16 -28.60 -0.23 61.35
C GLN A 16 -27.87 -0.45 62.68
N PRO A 17 -27.73 0.59 63.52
CA PRO A 17 -28.55 0.59 64.74
C PRO A 17 -29.20 1.95 65.12
N THR A 18 -30.36 1.81 65.75
CA THR A 18 -31.27 2.71 66.51
C THR A 18 -30.60 3.57 67.60
N ALA A 19 -31.14 4.61 68.28
CA ALA A 19 -32.27 5.58 68.27
C ALA A 19 -32.00 6.53 69.50
N PRO A 20 -32.56 7.77 69.62
CA PRO A 20 -33.87 7.94 70.28
C PRO A 20 -34.75 9.17 69.87
N SER A 21 -36.04 9.09 70.22
CA SER A 21 -37.15 10.08 70.19
C SER A 21 -36.97 11.28 71.14
N ALA A 22 -37.63 12.46 71.12
CA ALA A 22 -38.58 13.24 70.30
C ALA A 22 -38.53 14.71 70.85
N PRO A 23 -39.09 15.76 70.21
CA PRO A 23 -40.44 16.23 70.60
C PRO A 23 -41.29 16.84 69.46
N PRO A 24 -42.61 17.08 69.66
CA PRO A 24 -43.55 17.45 68.61
C PRO A 24 -43.66 18.98 68.44
N LEU A 25 -43.74 19.48 67.21
CA LEU A 25 -44.00 20.89 66.92
C LEU A 25 -44.95 21.09 65.73
N THR A 26 -46.19 21.42 66.09
CA THR A 26 -47.04 22.51 65.58
C THR A 26 -46.99 22.88 64.09
N ALA A 27 -48.09 22.60 63.40
CA ALA A 27 -48.38 23.08 62.04
C ALA A 27 -48.63 24.61 62.02
N MET A 28 -47.89 25.32 61.16
CA MET A 28 -48.25 26.67 60.70
C MET A 28 -48.73 26.62 59.24
N PRO A 29 -49.75 27.40 58.84
CA PRO A 29 -50.19 27.48 57.44
C PRO A 29 -49.18 28.28 56.59
N GLU A 30 -48.87 27.80 55.39
CA GLU A 30 -48.06 28.53 54.39
C GLU A 30 -48.72 29.86 53.98
N PRO A 31 -47.97 30.97 53.88
CA PRO A 31 -48.45 32.21 53.30
C PRO A 31 -48.48 32.13 51.76
N PRO A 32 -49.36 32.89 51.08
CA PRO A 32 -49.50 32.81 49.62
C PRO A 32 -48.23 33.28 48.89
N ALA A 33 -47.74 32.45 47.97
CA ALA A 33 -46.61 32.74 47.12
C ALA A 33 -46.89 33.95 46.20
N LYS A 34 -46.10 35.03 46.36
CA LYS A 34 -46.06 36.15 45.40
C LYS A 34 -45.46 35.68 44.06
N PRO A 35 -45.99 36.11 42.90
CA PRO A 35 -45.44 35.72 41.60
C PRO A 35 -44.02 36.28 41.42
N ARG A 36 -43.04 35.40 41.22
CA ARG A 36 -41.67 35.77 40.85
C ARG A 36 -41.64 36.33 39.42
N PRO A 37 -41.04 37.50 39.15
CA PRO A 37 -40.89 38.00 37.80
C PRO A 37 -39.91 37.10 37.03
N VAL A 38 -40.39 36.51 35.93
CA VAL A 38 -39.59 35.70 35.02
C VAL A 38 -38.50 36.59 34.39
N ARG A 39 -37.23 36.29 34.67
CA ARG A 39 -36.08 37.00 34.10
C ARG A 39 -36.03 36.78 32.58
N VAL A 40 -36.49 37.77 31.84
CA VAL A 40 -36.48 37.84 30.36
C VAL A 40 -35.08 37.61 29.75
N PHE A 41 -34.01 37.88 30.50
CA PHE A 41 -32.63 37.70 30.07
C PHE A 41 -32.19 36.25 29.78
N VAL A 42 -32.79 35.23 30.41
CA VAL A 42 -32.39 33.83 30.19
C VAL A 42 -32.96 33.25 28.90
N ARG A 43 -34.13 33.72 28.44
CA ARG A 43 -34.69 33.33 27.13
C ARG A 43 -33.91 33.94 25.97
N ILE A 44 -33.42 35.17 26.12
CA ILE A 44 -32.58 35.83 25.11
C ILE A 44 -31.25 35.09 24.96
N GLY A 45 -30.61 34.67 26.06
CA GLY A 45 -29.36 33.91 26.01
C GLY A 45 -29.47 32.57 25.26
N ARG A 46 -30.54 31.78 25.49
CA ARG A 46 -30.76 30.51 24.76
C ARG A 46 -31.16 30.72 23.30
N ALA A 47 -31.91 31.77 22.98
CA ALA A 47 -32.26 32.12 21.60
C ALA A 47 -31.03 32.59 20.81
N VAL A 48 -30.13 33.37 21.44
CA VAL A 48 -28.86 33.81 20.85
C VAL A 48 -27.91 32.62 20.65
N VAL A 49 -27.78 31.72 21.64
CA VAL A 49 -26.96 30.50 21.50
C VAL A 49 -27.53 29.54 20.46
N GLY A 50 -28.86 29.44 20.33
CA GLY A 50 -29.52 28.66 19.27
C GLY A 50 -29.32 29.27 17.88
N ALA A 51 -29.44 30.59 17.75
CA ALA A 51 -29.21 31.31 16.49
C ALA A 51 -27.74 31.23 16.03
N VAL A 52 -26.78 31.27 16.95
CA VAL A 52 -25.34 31.10 16.66
C VAL A 52 -24.98 29.66 16.26
N LYS A 53 -25.71 28.67 16.76
CA LYS A 53 -25.53 27.25 16.38
C LYS A 53 -26.23 26.85 15.08
N HIS A 54 -27.07 27.71 14.51
CA HIS A 54 -27.80 27.45 13.28
C HIS A 54 -26.85 27.39 12.06
N GLU A 55 -27.04 26.40 11.18
CA GLU A 55 -26.13 26.12 10.06
C GLU A 55 -25.92 27.33 9.13
N ARG A 56 -26.99 28.08 8.86
CA ARG A 56 -26.96 29.34 8.09
C ARG A 56 -26.12 30.44 8.75
N THR A 57 -26.15 30.58 10.07
CA THR A 57 -25.34 31.58 10.81
C THR A 57 -23.86 31.19 10.82
N ARG A 58 -23.55 29.90 10.93
CA ARG A 58 -22.18 29.38 10.76
C ARG A 58 -21.64 29.58 9.35
N GLN A 59 -22.47 29.34 8.33
CA GLN A 59 -22.10 29.58 6.94
C GLN A 59 -21.88 31.07 6.66
N ALA A 60 -22.78 31.94 7.13
CA ALA A 60 -22.61 33.39 7.03
C ALA A 60 -21.37 33.89 7.79
N GLY A 61 -21.11 33.38 9.00
CA GLY A 61 -19.91 33.69 9.77
C GLY A 61 -18.61 33.27 9.06
N ARG A 62 -18.58 32.05 8.49
CA ARG A 62 -17.45 31.58 7.68
C ARG A 62 -17.25 32.44 6.42
N LEU A 63 -18.33 32.85 5.75
CA LEU A 63 -18.28 33.74 4.60
C LEU A 63 -17.67 35.09 4.97
N THR A 64 -18.15 35.71 6.04
CA THR A 64 -17.64 37.00 6.54
C THR A 64 -16.16 36.91 6.91
N VAL A 65 -15.75 35.85 7.60
CA VAL A 65 -14.33 35.64 7.96
C VAL A 65 -13.46 35.39 6.73
N ARG A 66 -13.96 34.62 5.75
CA ARG A 66 -13.24 34.34 4.50
C ARG A 66 -13.01 35.61 3.68
N HIS A 67 -14.06 36.38 3.41
CA HIS A 67 -13.95 37.59 2.59
C HIS A 67 -13.21 38.71 3.35
N GLY A 68 -13.40 38.81 4.68
CA GLY A 68 -12.63 39.73 5.53
C GLY A 68 -11.13 39.41 5.55
N SER A 69 -10.75 38.13 5.66
CA SER A 69 -9.35 37.71 5.63
C SER A 69 -8.68 37.93 4.27
N TYR A 70 -9.40 37.77 3.14
CA TYR A 70 -8.90 38.16 1.83
C TYR A 70 -8.59 39.66 1.74
N VAL A 71 -9.48 40.52 2.24
CA VAL A 71 -9.23 41.98 2.24
C VAL A 71 -8.04 42.32 3.13
N ILE A 72 -7.97 41.80 4.36
CA ILE A 72 -6.88 42.09 5.31
C ILE A 72 -5.53 41.58 4.78
N GLY A 73 -5.46 40.32 4.35
CA GLY A 73 -4.23 39.72 3.84
C GLY A 73 -3.79 40.34 2.52
N GLY A 74 -4.73 40.60 1.61
CA GLY A 74 -4.47 41.36 0.39
C GLY A 74 -3.92 42.76 0.68
N THR A 75 -4.50 43.47 1.66
CA THR A 75 -4.07 44.83 2.04
C THR A 75 -2.64 44.79 2.54
N ARG A 76 -2.31 43.82 3.40
CA ARG A 76 -0.95 43.63 3.91
C ARG A 76 0.06 43.36 2.79
N ILE A 77 -0.30 42.53 1.81
CA ILE A 77 0.58 42.17 0.68
C ILE A 77 0.79 43.36 -0.25
N VAL A 78 -0.28 44.06 -0.62
CA VAL A 78 -0.22 45.24 -1.50
C VAL A 78 0.53 46.37 -0.80
N ALA A 79 0.28 46.61 0.49
CA ALA A 79 1.03 47.58 1.28
C ALA A 79 2.52 47.22 1.37
N ARG A 80 2.87 45.96 1.61
CA ARG A 80 4.27 45.51 1.63
C ARG A 80 4.93 45.64 0.27
N ARG A 81 4.23 45.32 -0.82
CA ARG A 81 4.74 45.50 -2.19
C ARG A 81 4.92 46.96 -2.56
N ALA A 82 3.98 47.82 -2.18
CA ALA A 82 4.09 49.26 -2.37
C ALA A 82 5.23 49.85 -1.52
N TRP A 83 5.45 49.34 -0.31
CA TRP A 83 6.57 49.69 0.55
C TRP A 83 7.91 49.23 -0.04
N ASP A 84 8.01 47.97 -0.47
CA ASP A 84 9.20 47.38 -1.08
C ASP A 84 9.53 48.02 -2.44
N GLY A 85 8.52 48.49 -3.19
CA GLY A 85 8.71 49.26 -4.42
C GLY A 85 9.07 50.72 -4.16
N ARG A 86 8.70 51.27 -3.00
CA ARG A 86 9.03 52.65 -2.59
C ARG A 86 10.28 52.74 -1.72
N THR A 87 10.87 51.66 -1.25
CA THR A 87 12.02 51.68 -0.33
C THR A 87 13.12 50.73 -0.80
N GLY A 88 14.36 50.97 -0.38
CA GLY A 88 15.48 50.07 -0.66
C GLY A 88 15.43 48.73 0.10
N ALA A 89 14.41 48.52 0.94
CA ALA A 89 14.32 47.39 1.88
C ALA A 89 14.36 46.00 1.23
N ARG A 90 13.99 45.89 -0.06
CA ARG A 90 14.17 44.65 -0.83
C ARG A 90 15.65 44.37 -1.08
N TYR A 91 16.39 45.35 -1.58
CA TYR A 91 17.81 45.18 -1.91
C TYR A 91 18.66 45.00 -0.66
N GLU A 92 18.35 45.72 0.43
CA GLU A 92 19.03 45.56 1.73
C GLU A 92 18.84 44.14 2.32
N ARG A 93 17.70 43.48 2.08
CA ARG A 93 17.50 42.08 2.49
C ARG A 93 18.29 41.10 1.64
N LEU A 94 18.34 41.31 0.33
CA LEU A 94 19.10 40.47 -0.59
C LEU A 94 20.61 40.59 -0.37
N LEU A 95 21.09 41.79 -0.04
CA LEU A 95 22.47 42.04 0.35
C LEU A 95 22.87 41.23 1.58
N ARG A 96 22.08 41.32 2.68
CA ARG A 96 22.32 40.53 3.90
C ARG A 96 22.25 39.02 3.67
N ALA A 97 21.40 38.57 2.75
CA ALA A 97 21.30 37.15 2.40
C ALA A 97 22.52 36.66 1.60
N ALA A 98 23.05 37.48 0.68
CA ALA A 98 24.26 37.17 -0.06
C ALA A 98 25.51 37.15 0.85
N GLU A 99 25.59 38.08 1.80
CA GLU A 99 26.62 38.12 2.84
C GLU A 99 26.56 36.88 3.74
N ALA A 100 25.37 36.47 4.19
CA ALA A 100 25.18 35.26 5.01
C ALA A 100 25.54 33.96 4.26
N ALA A 101 25.40 33.94 2.93
CA ALA A 101 25.79 32.82 2.09
C ALA A 101 27.29 32.83 1.70
N GLY A 102 28.07 33.82 2.14
CA GLY A 102 29.49 33.96 1.81
C GLY A 102 29.78 34.29 0.34
N ASN A 103 28.76 34.70 -0.42
CA ASN A 103 28.89 35.05 -1.84
C ASN A 103 29.04 36.57 -2.00
N TYR A 104 30.28 37.05 -1.86
CA TYR A 104 30.61 38.48 -1.87
C TYR A 104 30.46 39.15 -3.24
N GLU A 105 30.54 38.38 -4.34
CA GLU A 105 30.33 38.91 -5.70
C GLU A 105 28.85 39.28 -5.90
N ALA A 106 27.93 38.38 -5.53
CA ALA A 106 26.50 38.66 -5.55
C ALA A 106 26.11 39.80 -4.60
N ALA A 107 26.79 39.94 -3.46
CA ALA A 107 26.57 41.05 -2.52
C ALA A 107 26.91 42.41 -3.15
N GLY A 108 28.05 42.52 -3.84
CA GLY A 108 28.46 43.75 -4.54
C GLY A 108 27.45 44.18 -5.62
N ASP A 109 26.93 43.24 -6.42
CA ASP A 109 25.90 43.51 -7.42
C ASP A 109 24.60 44.08 -6.82
N TRP A 110 24.18 43.57 -5.66
CA TRP A 110 22.98 44.06 -4.98
C TRP A 110 23.18 45.43 -4.34
N GLU A 111 24.37 45.71 -3.83
CA GLU A 111 24.74 47.03 -3.32
C GLU A 111 24.72 48.09 -4.42
N GLU A 112 25.30 47.79 -5.59
CA GLU A 112 25.31 48.71 -6.73
C GLU A 112 23.89 49.00 -7.24
N ARG A 113 23.02 47.99 -7.28
CA ARG A 113 21.60 48.14 -7.63
C ARG A 113 20.83 48.98 -6.61
N LEU A 114 21.13 48.84 -5.32
CA LEU A 114 20.54 49.68 -4.26
C LEU A 114 20.98 51.15 -4.43
N HIS A 115 22.25 51.39 -4.74
CA HIS A 115 22.78 52.74 -4.97
C HIS A 115 22.15 53.40 -6.21
N ARG A 116 22.02 52.67 -7.32
CA ARG A 116 21.29 53.11 -8.52
C ARG A 116 19.83 53.45 -8.23
N PHE A 117 19.13 52.60 -7.47
CA PHE A 117 17.74 52.88 -7.08
C PHE A 117 17.60 54.17 -6.24
N ARG A 118 18.51 54.43 -5.30
CA ARG A 118 18.50 55.64 -4.46
C ARG A 118 18.78 56.91 -5.29
N THR A 119 19.75 56.86 -6.19
CA THR A 119 20.14 58.00 -7.05
C THR A 119 19.04 58.35 -8.06
N GLU A 120 18.45 57.37 -8.75
CA GLU A 120 17.32 57.60 -9.66
C GLU A 120 16.08 58.17 -8.96
N ARG A 121 15.85 57.79 -7.69
CA ARG A 121 14.76 58.36 -6.89
C ARG A 121 15.03 59.83 -6.58
N HIS A 122 16.27 60.18 -6.23
CA HIS A 122 16.66 61.56 -5.96
C HIS A 122 16.48 62.43 -7.21
N LYS A 123 16.91 61.92 -8.37
CA LYS A 123 16.73 62.58 -9.67
C LYS A 123 15.25 62.81 -9.99
N ARG A 124 14.40 61.79 -9.85
CA ARG A 124 12.94 61.93 -10.06
C ARG A 124 12.27 62.96 -9.16
N ARG A 125 12.76 63.12 -7.92
CA ARG A 125 12.27 64.15 -6.99
C ARG A 125 12.71 65.56 -7.40
N MET A 126 13.95 65.71 -7.87
CA MET A 126 14.42 66.99 -8.42
C MET A 126 13.71 67.35 -9.72
N ASP A 127 13.44 66.38 -10.57
CA ASP A 127 12.67 66.59 -11.80
C ASP A 127 11.24 67.05 -11.49
N LEU A 128 10.60 66.49 -10.45
CA LEU A 128 9.26 66.92 -9.98
C LEU A 128 9.24 68.35 -9.41
N LEU A 129 10.32 68.78 -8.75
CA LEU A 129 10.42 70.14 -8.22
C LEU A 129 10.71 71.18 -9.31
N THR A 130 11.41 70.79 -10.38
CA THR A 130 11.69 71.65 -11.54
C THR A 130 10.63 71.55 -12.64
N ALA A 131 9.72 70.57 -12.54
CA ALA A 131 8.61 70.36 -13.46
C ALA A 131 7.66 71.57 -13.60
N PRO A 132 7.26 72.30 -12.54
CA PRO A 132 6.31 73.41 -12.66
C PRO A 132 6.85 74.52 -13.57
N GLU A 133 8.14 74.85 -13.44
CA GLU A 133 8.78 75.88 -14.24
C GLU A 133 8.85 75.49 -15.74
N LYS A 134 9.17 74.23 -16.02
CA LYS A 134 9.22 73.69 -17.39
C LYS A 134 7.82 73.59 -18.01
N LEU A 135 6.81 73.22 -17.23
CA LEU A 135 5.40 73.16 -17.65
C LEU A 135 4.84 74.56 -17.95
N VAL A 136 5.10 75.54 -17.09
CA VAL A 136 4.64 76.93 -17.28
C VAL A 136 5.29 77.55 -18.52
N LYS A 137 6.61 77.38 -18.68
CA LYS A 137 7.31 77.86 -19.88
C LYS A 137 6.79 77.16 -21.15
N GLY A 138 6.63 75.84 -21.14
CA GLY A 138 6.11 75.08 -22.28
C GLY A 138 4.66 75.44 -22.65
N ALA A 139 3.79 75.65 -21.66
CA ALA A 139 2.40 76.05 -21.86
C ALA A 139 2.30 77.47 -22.44
N ALA A 140 3.13 78.41 -21.99
CA ALA A 140 3.16 79.78 -22.51
C ALA A 140 3.57 79.83 -24.00
N TYR A 141 4.62 79.09 -24.39
CA TYR A 141 5.06 79.02 -25.78
C TYR A 141 4.04 78.28 -26.69
N GLY A 142 3.41 77.22 -26.16
CA GLY A 142 2.40 76.46 -26.89
C GLY A 142 1.08 77.22 -27.12
N ALA A 143 0.60 77.97 -26.11
CA ALA A 143 -0.63 78.74 -26.20
C ALA A 143 -0.50 79.94 -27.15
N GLY A 144 0.62 80.67 -27.08
CA GLY A 144 0.87 81.82 -27.97
C GLY A 144 0.97 81.43 -29.45
N GLY A 145 1.67 80.33 -29.75
CA GLY A 145 1.82 79.84 -31.12
C GLY A 145 0.52 79.31 -31.72
N SER A 146 -0.28 78.57 -30.94
CA SER A 146 -1.55 78.01 -31.40
C SER A 146 -2.62 79.07 -31.64
N ILE A 147 -2.71 80.10 -30.79
CA ILE A 147 -3.62 81.24 -31.00
C ILE A 147 -3.26 81.99 -32.29
N GLY A 148 -1.96 82.24 -32.54
CA GLY A 148 -1.51 82.92 -33.75
C GLY A 148 -1.85 82.15 -35.04
N VAL A 149 -1.68 80.82 -35.04
CA VAL A 149 -2.04 79.96 -36.17
C VAL A 149 -3.55 79.94 -36.40
N LEU A 150 -4.36 79.88 -35.35
CA LEU A 150 -5.82 79.90 -35.45
C LEU A 150 -6.35 81.24 -35.99
N ILE A 151 -5.74 82.35 -35.61
CA ILE A 151 -6.06 83.67 -36.16
C ILE A 151 -5.70 83.73 -37.65
N ALA A 152 -4.52 83.23 -38.05
CA ALA A 152 -4.11 83.18 -39.46
C ALA A 152 -5.07 82.32 -40.31
N ILE A 153 -5.52 81.18 -39.78
CA ILE A 153 -6.54 80.31 -40.40
C ILE A 153 -7.88 81.04 -40.52
N GLY A 154 -8.30 81.77 -39.47
CA GLY A 154 -9.53 82.56 -39.48
C GLY A 154 -9.50 83.67 -40.52
N ILE A 155 -8.37 84.36 -40.66
CA ILE A 155 -8.18 85.39 -41.71
C ILE A 155 -8.28 84.78 -43.10
N ALA A 156 -7.68 83.61 -43.33
CA ALA A 156 -7.78 82.91 -44.62
C ALA A 156 -9.22 82.49 -44.94
N LEU A 157 -9.98 82.01 -43.95
CA LEU A 157 -11.40 81.68 -44.06
C LEU A 157 -12.27 82.90 -44.39
N ALA A 158 -12.04 84.02 -43.70
CA ALA A 158 -12.77 85.26 -43.95
C ALA A 158 -12.56 85.82 -45.35
N ILE A 159 -11.34 85.70 -45.89
CA ILE A 159 -11.03 86.09 -47.27
C ILE A 159 -11.72 85.16 -48.28
N ALA A 160 -11.71 83.85 -48.02
CA ALA A 160 -12.30 82.86 -48.92
C ALA A 160 -13.84 82.96 -49.00
N ASN A 161 -14.49 83.18 -47.85
CA ASN A 161 -15.95 83.20 -47.75
C ASN A 161 -16.56 84.61 -47.89
N LYS A 162 -15.72 85.66 -47.91
CA LYS A 162 -16.12 87.08 -47.91
C LYS A 162 -17.00 87.47 -46.71
N ASP A 163 -16.86 86.78 -45.60
CA ASP A 163 -17.54 87.07 -44.33
C ASP A 163 -16.49 87.41 -43.26
N VAL A 164 -16.62 88.59 -42.66
CA VAL A 164 -15.66 89.10 -41.66
C VAL A 164 -15.79 88.33 -40.33
N THR A 165 -16.93 87.69 -40.08
CA THR A 165 -17.15 86.92 -38.85
C THR A 165 -16.33 85.63 -38.79
N ASP A 166 -15.85 85.13 -39.94
CA ASP A 166 -15.05 83.90 -40.03
C ASP A 166 -13.64 84.01 -39.43
N VAL A 167 -13.17 85.23 -39.14
CA VAL A 167 -11.87 85.46 -38.49
C VAL A 167 -11.80 84.84 -37.10
N VAL A 168 -12.92 84.84 -36.38
CA VAL A 168 -12.99 84.34 -35.00
C VAL A 168 -13.51 82.90 -34.91
N THR A 169 -14.02 82.33 -36.00
CA THR A 169 -14.60 80.98 -36.04
C THR A 169 -13.64 79.88 -35.54
N PRO A 170 -12.36 79.82 -35.96
CA PRO A 170 -11.42 78.81 -35.44
C PRO A 170 -11.10 78.97 -33.95
N LEU A 171 -11.12 80.21 -33.44
CA LEU A 171 -10.91 80.49 -32.03
C LEU A 171 -12.11 80.04 -31.19
N MET A 172 -13.32 80.29 -31.68
CA MET A 172 -14.56 79.82 -31.04
C MET A 172 -14.65 78.29 -31.01
N ALA A 173 -14.26 77.61 -32.10
CA ALA A 173 -14.19 76.15 -32.14
C ALA A 173 -13.19 75.57 -31.11
N LEU A 174 -12.05 76.21 -30.90
CA LEU A 174 -11.11 75.82 -29.85
C LEU A 174 -11.71 76.00 -28.45
N VAL A 175 -12.43 77.09 -28.20
CA VAL A 175 -13.11 77.33 -26.93
C VAL A 175 -14.21 76.29 -26.68
N GLU A 176 -14.96 75.90 -27.71
CA GLU A 176 -15.94 74.82 -27.62
C GLU A 176 -15.31 73.46 -27.37
N LEU A 177 -14.16 73.16 -28.00
CA LEU A 177 -13.40 71.94 -27.73
C LEU A 177 -12.91 71.88 -26.27
N ILE A 178 -12.36 72.99 -25.77
CA ILE A 178 -11.93 73.10 -24.36
C ILE A 178 -13.14 72.92 -23.43
N ARG A 179 -14.27 73.57 -23.74
CA ARG A 179 -15.52 73.41 -22.99
C ARG A 179 -15.96 71.94 -22.97
N LEU A 180 -15.96 71.27 -24.13
CA LEU A 180 -16.31 69.86 -24.25
C LEU A 180 -15.37 68.97 -23.41
N LEU A 181 -14.05 69.20 -23.47
CA LEU A 181 -13.08 68.46 -22.66
C LEU A 181 -13.28 68.67 -21.16
N VAL A 182 -13.51 69.91 -20.73
CA VAL A 182 -13.82 70.23 -19.33
C VAL A 182 -15.12 69.56 -18.91
N THR A 183 -16.17 69.64 -19.72
CA THR A 183 -17.45 68.97 -19.45
C THR A 183 -17.28 67.44 -19.37
N LEU A 184 -16.51 66.83 -20.28
CA LEU A 184 -16.20 65.41 -20.26
C LEU A 184 -15.45 65.01 -18.98
N ILE A 185 -14.44 65.80 -18.58
CA ILE A 185 -13.72 65.59 -17.32
C ILE A 185 -14.66 65.73 -16.13
N THR A 186 -15.47 66.78 -16.04
CA THR A 186 -16.42 66.98 -14.94
C THR A 186 -17.43 65.84 -14.83
N ILE A 187 -17.96 65.37 -15.98
CA ILE A 187 -18.90 64.25 -16.05
C ILE A 187 -18.23 62.93 -15.66
N LEU A 188 -17.01 62.66 -16.14
CA LEU A 188 -16.29 61.41 -15.87
C LEU A 188 -15.64 61.37 -14.48
N TRP A 189 -15.30 62.52 -13.90
CA TRP A 189 -14.62 62.60 -12.62
C TRP A 189 -15.48 62.06 -11.47
N GLY A 190 -16.76 62.43 -11.44
CA GLY A 190 -17.70 61.95 -10.42
C GLY A 190 -17.78 60.41 -10.35
N PRO A 191 -18.11 59.72 -11.46
CA PRO A 191 -18.10 58.27 -11.54
C PRO A 191 -16.73 57.64 -11.25
N LEU A 192 -15.64 58.22 -11.76
CA LEU A 192 -14.30 57.68 -11.56
C LEU A 192 -13.88 57.69 -10.09
N VAL A 193 -14.14 58.80 -9.38
CA VAL A 193 -13.85 58.93 -7.93
C VAL A 193 -14.79 58.03 -7.12
N ALA A 194 -16.04 57.87 -7.54
CA ALA A 194 -16.99 56.98 -6.88
C ALA A 194 -16.60 55.50 -7.02
N ILE A 195 -16.12 55.08 -8.20
CA ILE A 195 -15.77 53.68 -8.51
C ILE A 195 -14.37 53.29 -8.01
N GLY A 196 -13.43 54.25 -7.96
CA GLY A 196 -12.03 54.01 -7.58
C GLY A 196 -11.83 53.22 -6.28
N PRO A 197 -12.48 53.59 -5.16
CA PRO A 197 -12.38 52.84 -3.90
C PRO A 197 -12.88 51.40 -4.01
N TRP A 198 -13.93 51.16 -4.79
CA TRP A 198 -14.48 49.82 -5.02
C TRP A 198 -13.55 48.95 -5.85
N LEU A 199 -12.92 49.51 -6.89
CA LEU A 199 -11.90 48.81 -7.68
C LEU A 199 -10.64 48.51 -6.85
N ALA A 200 -10.22 49.44 -5.99
CA ALA A 200 -9.10 49.21 -5.08
C ALA A 200 -9.41 48.09 -4.08
N LEU A 201 -10.61 48.11 -3.48
CA LEU A 201 -11.07 47.05 -2.57
C LEU A 201 -11.17 45.69 -3.29
N ALA A 202 -11.71 45.67 -4.50
CA ALA A 202 -11.80 44.48 -5.34
C ALA A 202 -10.41 43.94 -5.73
N GLY A 203 -9.48 44.80 -6.09
CA GLY A 203 -8.10 44.43 -6.43
C GLY A 203 -7.35 43.85 -5.23
N VAL A 204 -7.49 44.47 -4.06
CA VAL A 204 -6.93 43.96 -2.81
C VAL A 204 -7.54 42.62 -2.40
N TRP A 205 -8.87 42.49 -2.52
CA TRP A 205 -9.58 41.24 -2.29
C TRP A 205 -9.12 40.13 -3.25
N ALA A 206 -8.95 40.45 -4.54
CA ALA A 206 -8.47 39.51 -5.54
C ALA A 206 -7.05 39.03 -5.23
N VAL A 207 -6.14 39.93 -4.85
CA VAL A 207 -4.77 39.58 -4.42
C VAL A 207 -4.80 38.66 -3.19
N GLY A 208 -5.65 38.95 -2.19
CA GLY A 208 -5.81 38.11 -1.01
C GLY A 208 -6.38 36.73 -1.32
N ARG A 209 -7.32 36.65 -2.27
CA ARG A 209 -7.91 35.38 -2.75
C ARG A 209 -6.88 34.53 -3.49
N HIS A 210 -6.13 35.09 -4.44
CA HIS A 210 -5.13 34.36 -5.23
C HIS A 210 -3.92 33.91 -4.41
N ARG A 211 -3.67 34.50 -3.24
CA ARG A 211 -2.54 34.17 -2.35
C ARG A 211 -2.95 33.34 -1.12
N GLY A 212 -4.21 32.90 -1.03
CA GLY A 212 -4.66 32.02 0.05
C GLY A 212 -4.66 32.68 1.44
N ALA A 213 -5.06 33.95 1.55
CA ALA A 213 -5.01 34.69 2.82
C ALA A 213 -6.07 34.28 3.86
N ALA A 214 -7.02 33.40 3.51
CA ALA A 214 -8.08 32.96 4.43
C ALA A 214 -7.68 31.69 5.19
N PRO A 215 -8.08 31.57 6.47
CA PRO A 215 -7.83 30.36 7.25
C PRO A 215 -8.63 29.16 6.72
N GLN A 216 -8.02 27.97 6.75
CA GLN A 216 -8.53 26.72 6.16
C GLN A 216 -9.98 26.39 6.54
N TRP A 217 -10.35 26.56 7.82
CA TRP A 217 -11.71 26.28 8.31
C TRP A 217 -12.80 27.19 7.71
N ALA A 218 -12.42 28.35 7.16
CA ALA A 218 -13.32 29.30 6.51
C ALA A 218 -13.43 29.08 4.99
N LEU A 219 -12.58 28.22 4.40
CA LEU A 219 -12.68 27.82 2.99
C LEU A 219 -13.85 26.84 2.77
N PRO A 220 -14.48 26.87 1.58
CA PRO A 220 -15.53 25.91 1.23
C PRO A 220 -14.98 24.48 1.15
N ALA A 221 -15.80 23.48 1.49
CA ALA A 221 -15.36 22.10 1.77
C ALA A 221 -14.45 21.49 0.68
N HIS A 222 -14.84 21.58 -0.60
CA HIS A 222 -14.06 21.13 -1.77
C HIS A 222 -12.70 21.82 -2.02
N SER A 223 -12.39 22.89 -1.28
CA SER A 223 -11.19 23.73 -1.46
C SER A 223 -10.42 23.92 -0.17
N ARG A 224 -10.84 23.24 0.90
CA ARG A 224 -9.95 22.98 2.02
C ARG A 224 -8.90 22.02 1.48
N SER A 225 -7.63 22.33 1.64
CA SER A 225 -6.63 21.30 1.46
C SER A 225 -6.94 20.23 2.51
N ASP A 226 -7.34 19.04 2.09
CA ASP A 226 -6.90 17.88 2.83
C ASP A 226 -5.37 17.97 2.76
N ASP A 227 -4.70 18.24 3.89
CA ASP A 227 -3.24 18.35 3.91
C ASP A 227 -2.58 17.07 3.33
N ALA A 228 -3.32 15.96 3.34
CA ALA A 228 -2.99 14.70 2.67
C ALA A 228 -2.86 14.79 1.14
N GLY A 229 -3.53 15.71 0.44
CA GLY A 229 -3.52 15.79 -1.04
C GLY A 229 -2.62 16.88 -1.63
N ALA A 230 -1.96 17.70 -0.79
CA ALA A 230 -1.16 18.82 -1.30
C ALA A 230 0.08 18.32 -2.07
N PRO A 231 0.46 18.96 -3.20
CA PRO A 231 1.64 18.59 -3.95
C PRO A 231 2.90 18.82 -3.11
N ILE A 232 3.81 17.84 -3.12
CA ILE A 232 5.08 17.92 -2.40
C ILE A 232 5.97 18.97 -3.06
N THR A 233 6.18 20.09 -2.38
CA THR A 233 7.05 21.18 -2.83
C THR A 233 8.40 21.13 -2.11
N PRO A 234 9.47 21.70 -2.69
CA PRO A 234 10.77 21.79 -2.02
C PRO A 234 10.67 22.43 -0.63
N SER A 235 9.84 23.47 -0.47
CA SER A 235 9.60 24.12 0.84
C SER A 235 8.97 23.19 1.88
N ILE A 236 8.06 22.31 1.48
CA ILE A 236 7.46 21.30 2.38
C ILE A 236 8.53 20.31 2.82
N VAL A 237 9.34 19.79 1.88
CA VAL A 237 10.40 18.82 2.19
C VAL A 237 11.46 19.43 3.13
N VAL A 238 11.94 20.65 2.85
CA VAL A 238 12.89 21.37 3.73
C VAL A 238 12.30 21.59 5.13
N THR A 239 11.03 22.00 5.20
CA THR A 239 10.34 22.21 6.47
C THR A 239 10.20 20.91 7.25
N ALA A 240 9.83 19.82 6.56
CA ALA A 240 9.68 18.50 7.17
C ALA A 240 11.01 17.95 7.72
N LEU A 241 12.11 18.17 7.00
CA LEU A 241 13.46 17.81 7.44
C LEU A 241 13.94 18.67 8.63
N ARG A 242 13.66 19.98 8.63
CA ARG A 242 13.98 20.88 9.76
C ARG A 242 13.29 20.43 11.05
N ASP A 243 12.04 20.02 10.93
CA ASP A 243 11.18 19.67 12.06
C ASP A 243 11.27 18.17 12.44
N LEU A 244 12.13 17.41 11.76
CA LEU A 244 12.44 16.01 12.06
C LEU A 244 13.01 15.82 13.48
N GLY A 245 13.63 16.86 14.03
CA GLY A 245 14.17 16.88 15.40
C GLY A 245 15.58 16.31 15.51
N VAL A 246 16.35 16.34 14.42
CA VAL A 246 17.80 16.15 14.42
C VAL A 246 18.44 17.53 14.57
N ALA A 247 19.08 17.79 15.72
CA ALA A 247 19.52 19.15 16.08
C ALA A 247 20.55 19.74 15.08
N PRO A 248 21.57 19.00 14.62
CA PRO A 248 22.49 19.51 13.60
C PRO A 248 21.79 19.83 12.27
N LEU A 249 20.82 19.00 11.84
CA LEU A 249 20.03 19.23 10.62
C LEU A 249 19.18 20.50 10.72
N ARG A 250 18.48 20.69 11.84
CA ARG A 250 17.68 21.89 12.10
C ARG A 250 18.55 23.15 12.07
N LYS A 251 19.71 23.11 12.74
CA LYS A 251 20.64 24.25 12.80
C LYS A 251 21.11 24.62 11.39
N ALA A 252 21.59 23.65 10.61
CA ALA A 252 22.04 23.86 9.25
C ALA A 252 20.93 24.45 8.35
N ILE A 253 19.72 23.89 8.38
CA ILE A 253 18.59 24.42 7.58
C ILE A 253 18.21 25.84 8.01
N THR A 254 18.27 26.14 9.31
CA THR A 254 17.93 27.49 9.83
C THR A 254 18.97 28.52 9.43
N GLU A 255 20.26 28.16 9.47
CA GLU A 255 21.37 29.02 9.02
C GLU A 255 21.32 29.28 7.51
N MET A 256 20.90 28.30 6.71
CA MET A 256 20.75 28.44 5.25
C MET A 256 19.52 29.28 4.83
N GLY A 257 18.50 29.42 5.68
CA GLY A 257 17.29 30.18 5.34
C GLY A 257 16.61 29.69 4.05
N ASP A 258 16.32 30.60 3.13
CA ASP A 258 15.70 30.27 1.83
C ASP A 258 16.61 29.41 0.93
N ALA A 259 17.93 29.34 1.21
CA ALA A 259 18.88 28.49 0.49
C ALA A 259 18.83 27.01 0.94
N GLY A 260 18.05 26.65 1.96
CA GLY A 260 17.87 25.27 2.41
C GLY A 260 17.39 24.33 1.29
N ALA A 261 16.71 24.85 0.27
CA ALA A 261 16.30 24.09 -0.91
C ALA A 261 17.50 23.59 -1.74
N ALA A 262 18.70 24.17 -1.61
CA ALA A 262 19.90 23.72 -2.30
C ALA A 262 20.41 22.34 -1.83
N MET A 263 19.94 21.86 -0.66
CA MET A 263 20.18 20.48 -0.22
C MET A 263 19.36 19.45 -0.99
N LEU A 264 18.31 19.90 -1.70
CA LEU A 264 17.41 19.03 -2.44
C LEU A 264 17.86 18.97 -3.90
N GLY A 265 17.95 17.76 -4.43
CA GLY A 265 17.95 17.52 -5.86
C GLY A 265 16.59 17.86 -6.50
N PRO A 266 16.50 17.82 -7.84
CA PRO A 266 15.24 18.05 -8.53
C PRO A 266 14.19 17.01 -8.10
N ILE A 267 13.00 17.48 -7.72
CA ILE A 267 11.84 16.62 -7.46
C ILE A 267 11.37 16.06 -8.79
N ARG A 268 11.35 14.73 -8.91
CA ARG A 268 10.98 14.00 -10.12
C ARG A 268 9.68 13.23 -9.86
N ILE A 269 8.81 13.18 -10.86
CA ILE A 269 7.66 12.27 -10.83
C ILE A 269 8.20 10.85 -10.99
N ALA A 270 7.81 9.96 -10.10
CA ALA A 270 8.23 8.56 -10.07
C ALA A 270 7.03 7.68 -9.73
N GLY A 271 6.31 7.24 -10.77
CA GLY A 271 5.08 6.48 -10.60
C GLY A 271 3.93 7.31 -10.04
N CYS A 272 3.20 6.73 -9.09
CA CYS A 272 2.14 7.39 -8.32
C CYS A 272 2.68 8.26 -7.17
N GLY A 273 3.79 8.97 -7.39
CA GLY A 273 4.43 9.77 -6.37
C GLY A 273 5.61 10.57 -6.88
N VAL A 274 6.40 11.12 -5.96
CA VAL A 274 7.57 11.92 -6.24
C VAL A 274 8.83 11.38 -5.59
N GLU A 275 9.96 11.52 -6.26
CA GLU A 275 11.29 11.19 -5.77
C GLU A 275 12.13 12.45 -5.60
N VAL A 276 12.81 12.57 -4.46
CA VAL A 276 13.75 13.66 -4.18
C VAL A 276 15.00 13.13 -3.48
N ASP A 277 16.15 13.47 -4.03
CA ASP A 277 17.45 13.23 -3.40
C ASP A 277 17.74 14.38 -2.42
N VAL A 278 18.14 14.06 -1.20
CA VAL A 278 18.45 15.03 -0.15
C VAL A 278 19.89 14.84 0.29
N THR A 279 20.74 15.81 0.00
CA THR A 279 22.13 15.83 0.47
C THR A 279 22.17 16.44 1.87
N LEU A 280 22.49 15.61 2.86
CA LEU A 280 22.51 15.98 4.27
C LEU A 280 23.75 16.84 4.60
N PRO A 281 23.62 17.81 5.53
CA PRO A 281 24.73 18.63 6.00
C PRO A 281 25.74 17.80 6.82
N SER A 282 26.91 18.37 7.07
CA SER A 282 27.97 17.66 7.81
C SER A 282 27.51 17.39 9.25
N GLY A 283 27.81 16.22 9.79
CA GLY A 283 27.44 15.83 11.15
C GLY A 283 26.01 15.27 11.32
N VAL A 284 25.28 15.03 10.22
CA VAL A 284 24.00 14.29 10.24
C VAL A 284 24.20 12.92 9.61
N SER A 285 23.79 11.87 10.30
CA SER A 285 23.85 10.50 9.77
C SER A 285 22.62 10.17 8.94
N THR A 286 22.80 9.41 7.85
CA THR A 286 21.68 8.88 7.05
C THR A 286 20.78 7.94 7.88
N GLN A 287 21.36 7.20 8.83
CA GLN A 287 20.63 6.33 9.75
C GLN A 287 19.72 7.12 10.70
N GLU A 288 20.13 8.31 11.16
CA GLU A 288 19.30 9.16 12.03
C GLU A 288 18.03 9.64 11.32
N VAL A 289 18.13 9.90 10.01
CA VAL A 289 16.99 10.28 9.18
C VAL A 289 16.09 9.06 8.93
N GLN A 290 16.68 7.91 8.57
CA GLN A 290 15.94 6.68 8.32
C GLN A 290 15.16 6.20 9.55
N GLY A 291 15.77 6.24 10.74
CA GLY A 291 15.14 5.87 12.01
C GLY A 291 13.99 6.80 12.45
N ARG A 292 13.84 7.96 11.79
CA ARG A 292 12.76 8.93 12.05
C ARG A 292 11.73 8.99 10.93
N ARG A 293 11.65 7.96 10.09
CA ARG A 293 10.72 7.85 8.95
C ARG A 293 9.28 8.23 9.30
N ARG A 294 8.73 7.67 10.38
CA ARG A 294 7.36 7.97 10.84
C ARG A 294 7.13 9.48 11.03
N LYS A 295 8.03 10.13 11.77
CA LYS A 295 7.95 11.57 12.03
C LYS A 295 8.15 12.38 10.76
N LEU A 296 9.03 11.93 9.85
CA LEU A 296 9.19 12.55 8.54
C LEU A 296 7.89 12.51 7.73
N ALA A 297 7.20 11.35 7.71
CA ALA A 297 5.91 11.20 7.04
C ALA A 297 4.84 12.12 7.64
N GLU A 298 4.72 12.16 8.97
CA GLU A 298 3.81 13.06 9.68
C GLU A 298 4.08 14.54 9.31
N ASN A 299 5.36 14.94 9.24
CA ASN A 299 5.75 16.29 8.84
C ASN A 299 5.47 16.60 7.35
N LEU A 300 5.41 15.58 6.49
CA LEU A 300 5.06 15.70 5.08
C LEU A 300 3.54 15.64 4.84
N ALA A 301 2.73 15.52 5.90
CA ALA A 301 1.30 15.23 5.82
C ALA A 301 1.02 13.98 4.98
N ARG A 302 1.79 12.93 5.22
CA ARG A 302 1.65 11.60 4.61
C ARG A 302 1.58 10.52 5.68
N HIS A 303 0.99 9.39 5.33
CA HIS A 303 1.06 8.21 6.15
C HIS A 303 2.45 7.57 6.07
N GLU A 304 2.85 6.85 7.12
CA GLU A 304 4.19 6.26 7.19
C GLU A 304 4.46 5.30 6.02
N HIS A 305 3.45 4.55 5.57
CA HIS A 305 3.56 3.62 4.46
C HIS A 305 3.64 4.30 3.08
N GLU A 306 3.43 5.63 3.00
CA GLU A 306 3.54 6.42 1.76
C GLU A 306 4.94 7.04 1.61
N VAL A 307 5.83 6.88 2.59
CA VAL A 307 7.17 7.49 2.59
C VAL A 307 8.25 6.43 2.73
N PHE A 308 9.08 6.30 1.70
CA PHE A 308 10.19 5.36 1.63
C PHE A 308 11.51 6.11 1.59
N ILE A 309 12.47 5.65 2.40
CA ILE A 309 13.81 6.24 2.51
C ILE A 309 14.81 5.19 2.03
N THR A 310 15.54 5.52 0.97
CA THR A 310 16.59 4.65 0.41
C THR A 310 17.94 5.37 0.44
N LEU A 311 19.02 4.60 0.46
CA LEU A 311 20.39 5.13 0.56
C LEU A 311 21.08 4.96 -0.79
N PRO A 312 21.17 6.02 -1.63
CA PRO A 312 21.93 5.96 -2.86
C PRO A 312 23.43 5.83 -2.58
N THR A 313 24.21 5.47 -3.60
CA THR A 313 25.68 5.37 -3.52
C THR A 313 26.37 6.71 -3.23
N ALA A 314 25.69 7.82 -3.47
CA ALA A 314 26.19 9.16 -3.18
C ALA A 314 26.34 9.37 -1.66
N ALA A 315 27.52 9.85 -1.24
CA ALA A 315 27.81 10.09 0.17
C ALA A 315 26.84 11.11 0.79
N ARG A 316 26.48 10.89 2.07
CA ARG A 316 25.60 11.77 2.86
C ARG A 316 24.26 12.08 2.18
N THR A 317 23.78 11.22 1.29
CA THR A 317 22.54 11.47 0.56
C THR A 317 21.48 10.46 0.99
N VAL A 318 20.25 10.92 1.18
CA VAL A 318 19.07 10.06 1.35
C VAL A 318 18.11 10.34 0.22
N ARG A 319 17.56 9.28 -0.37
CA ARG A 319 16.53 9.39 -1.41
C ARG A 319 15.17 9.16 -0.78
N LEU A 320 14.32 10.17 -0.84
CA LEU A 320 12.93 10.10 -0.40
C LEU A 320 12.07 9.79 -1.61
N TRP A 321 11.30 8.70 -1.55
CA TRP A 321 10.18 8.47 -2.44
C TRP A 321 8.89 8.63 -1.64
N ILE A 322 8.01 9.53 -2.09
CA ILE A 322 6.81 9.95 -1.40
C ILE A 322 5.63 9.69 -2.33
N ALA A 323 4.77 8.75 -1.96
CA ALA A 323 3.57 8.43 -2.71
C ALA A 323 2.55 9.57 -2.65
N ASP A 324 1.74 9.67 -3.70
CA ASP A 324 0.49 10.41 -3.67
C ASP A 324 -0.43 9.77 -2.64
N SER A 325 -1.17 10.59 -1.90
CA SER A 325 -1.94 10.08 -0.78
C SER A 325 -3.03 9.12 -1.24
N GLY A 326 -3.11 7.96 -0.60
CA GLY A 326 -4.04 6.88 -0.91
C GLY A 326 -3.68 6.07 -2.16
N ALA A 327 -2.68 6.46 -2.96
CA ALA A 327 -2.35 5.75 -4.21
C ALA A 327 -1.87 4.31 -3.98
N LEU A 328 -1.28 4.02 -2.82
CA LEU A 328 -0.85 2.67 -2.46
C LEU A 328 -1.99 1.78 -1.94
N ASP A 329 -3.13 2.36 -1.57
CA ASP A 329 -4.32 1.65 -1.11
C ASP A 329 -5.21 1.19 -2.29
N GLU A 330 -5.05 1.80 -3.46
CA GLU A 330 -5.82 1.45 -4.67
C GLU A 330 -5.34 0.13 -5.29
N PRO A 331 -6.22 -0.82 -5.63
CA PRO A 331 -5.82 -2.11 -6.20
C PRO A 331 -5.05 -1.91 -7.52
N ILE A 332 -4.02 -2.73 -7.75
CA ILE A 332 -3.34 -2.76 -9.05
C ILE A 332 -4.18 -3.48 -10.09
N GLY A 333 -3.89 -3.21 -11.37
CA GLY A 333 -4.59 -3.83 -12.50
C GLY A 333 -4.48 -5.37 -12.54
N PRO A 334 -5.31 -6.02 -13.37
CA PRO A 334 -5.34 -7.48 -13.50
C PRO A 334 -4.01 -8.05 -13.99
N SER A 335 -3.74 -9.31 -13.67
CA SER A 335 -2.53 -10.00 -14.12
C SER A 335 -2.50 -10.16 -15.65
N PRO A 336 -1.33 -9.98 -16.30
CA PRO A 336 -1.13 -10.36 -17.70
C PRO A 336 -1.50 -11.82 -18.00
N LEU A 337 -1.39 -12.72 -17.01
CA LEU A 337 -1.80 -14.12 -17.16
C LEU A 337 -3.29 -14.30 -17.45
N VAL A 338 -4.11 -13.33 -17.01
CA VAL A 338 -5.57 -13.33 -17.15
C VAL A 338 -6.00 -12.53 -18.36
N THR A 339 -5.32 -11.42 -18.66
CA THR A 339 -5.70 -10.53 -19.76
C THR A 339 -5.14 -10.96 -21.11
N ASP A 340 -4.01 -11.68 -21.14
CA ASP A 340 -3.39 -12.18 -22.36
C ASP A 340 -3.49 -13.71 -22.43
N GLU A 341 -4.45 -14.19 -23.24
CA GLU A 341 -4.67 -15.62 -23.46
C GLU A 341 -3.52 -16.28 -24.24
N THR A 342 -2.71 -15.50 -24.96
CA THR A 342 -1.59 -15.99 -25.79
C THR A 342 -0.26 -16.06 -25.05
N LEU A 343 -0.21 -15.53 -23.81
CA LEU A 343 1.00 -15.49 -23.01
C LEU A 343 1.52 -16.90 -22.72
N THR A 344 2.79 -17.14 -23.04
CA THR A 344 3.52 -18.38 -22.77
C THR A 344 4.60 -18.17 -21.71
N ALA A 345 5.06 -19.25 -21.08
CA ALA A 345 6.23 -19.22 -20.20
C ALA A 345 7.42 -19.95 -20.82
N ASP A 346 8.62 -19.48 -20.47
CA ASP A 346 9.90 -20.11 -20.76
C ASP A 346 10.70 -20.08 -19.46
N TYR A 347 10.95 -21.24 -18.86
CA TYR A 347 11.66 -21.37 -17.60
C TYR A 347 13.06 -20.75 -17.63
N THR A 348 13.75 -20.81 -18.77
CA THR A 348 15.17 -20.44 -18.91
C THR A 348 15.40 -18.97 -19.22
N LYS A 349 14.57 -18.39 -20.11
CA LYS A 349 14.73 -17.02 -20.62
C LYS A 349 13.62 -16.09 -20.15
N GLY A 350 12.47 -16.64 -19.76
CA GLY A 350 11.30 -15.87 -19.37
C GLY A 350 11.39 -15.27 -17.97
N LYS A 351 10.45 -14.37 -17.69
CA LYS A 351 10.23 -13.79 -16.37
C LYS A 351 8.73 -13.77 -16.08
N ALA A 352 8.33 -14.27 -14.93
CA ALA A 352 6.96 -14.28 -14.49
C ALA A 352 6.46 -12.85 -14.22
N PRO A 353 5.33 -12.40 -14.81
CA PRO A 353 4.75 -11.10 -14.55
C PRO A 353 4.08 -11.10 -13.17
N TRP A 354 4.87 -10.83 -12.13
CA TRP A 354 4.43 -11.04 -10.76
C TRP A 354 3.59 -9.89 -10.21
N GLY A 355 3.85 -8.65 -10.64
CA GLY A 355 3.17 -7.48 -10.11
C GLY A 355 3.69 -6.17 -10.66
N GLN A 356 3.51 -5.11 -9.87
CA GLN A 356 4.06 -3.78 -10.10
C GLN A 356 4.90 -3.35 -8.90
N ASP A 357 5.99 -2.62 -9.14
CA ASP A 357 6.71 -1.97 -8.07
C ASP A 357 5.93 -0.75 -7.54
N LEU A 358 6.43 -0.11 -6.48
CA LEU A 358 5.77 1.07 -5.92
C LEU A 358 5.70 2.27 -6.89
N ARG A 359 6.53 2.29 -7.94
CA ARG A 359 6.53 3.31 -8.99
C ARG A 359 5.63 2.92 -10.18
N GLY A 360 4.92 1.79 -10.10
CA GLY A 360 4.06 1.30 -11.18
C GLY A 360 4.81 0.60 -12.31
N ASP A 361 6.13 0.40 -12.19
CA ASP A 361 6.90 -0.36 -13.18
C ASP A 361 6.58 -1.86 -13.05
N ALA A 362 6.55 -2.58 -14.17
CA ALA A 362 6.29 -4.02 -14.17
C ALA A 362 7.37 -4.79 -13.40
N ALA A 363 6.95 -5.52 -12.37
CA ALA A 363 7.78 -6.37 -11.55
C ALA A 363 7.77 -7.80 -12.10
N ALA A 364 8.76 -8.13 -12.92
CA ALA A 364 8.92 -9.46 -13.52
C ALA A 364 10.05 -10.25 -12.86
N LEU A 365 9.78 -11.49 -12.44
CA LEU A 365 10.71 -12.36 -11.70
C LEU A 365 11.22 -13.51 -12.58
N SER A 366 12.54 -13.64 -12.72
CA SER A 366 13.15 -14.85 -13.28
C SER A 366 13.12 -15.98 -12.27
N LEU A 367 12.57 -17.14 -12.67
CA LEU A 367 12.48 -18.35 -11.86
C LEU A 367 13.57 -19.38 -12.20
N TYR A 368 14.39 -19.09 -13.21
CA TYR A 368 15.45 -19.99 -13.69
C TYR A 368 16.42 -20.33 -12.56
N GLN A 369 16.52 -21.62 -12.22
CA GLN A 369 17.50 -22.16 -11.28
C GLN A 369 17.54 -21.42 -9.93
N ARG A 370 16.37 -21.11 -9.35
CA ARG A 370 16.24 -20.41 -8.07
C ARG A 370 15.34 -21.16 -7.10
N HIS A 371 15.88 -21.47 -5.93
CA HIS A 371 15.07 -21.80 -4.77
C HIS A 371 14.34 -20.54 -4.29
N LEU A 372 13.07 -20.68 -3.92
CA LEU A 372 12.21 -19.56 -3.55
C LEU A 372 11.69 -19.74 -2.13
N LEU A 373 11.79 -18.69 -1.33
CA LEU A 373 11.20 -18.63 -0.01
C LEU A 373 10.28 -17.42 0.06
N ILE A 374 9.03 -17.64 0.47
CA ILE A 374 8.08 -16.57 0.76
C ILE A 374 7.58 -16.69 2.21
N THR A 375 7.70 -15.58 2.96
CA THR A 375 7.29 -15.51 4.36
C THR A 375 6.22 -14.45 4.58
N GLY A 376 5.52 -14.50 5.71
CA GLY A 376 4.54 -13.46 6.07
C GLY A 376 3.42 -13.98 6.96
N LEU A 377 2.81 -13.08 7.72
CA LEU A 377 1.71 -13.42 8.60
C LEU A 377 0.55 -14.11 7.85
N SER A 378 -0.31 -14.81 8.59
CA SER A 378 -1.52 -15.42 8.03
C SER A 378 -2.40 -14.37 7.33
N ASN A 379 -3.12 -14.79 6.29
CA ASN A 379 -4.06 -13.98 5.51
C ASN A 379 -3.45 -12.70 4.88
N GLN A 380 -2.14 -12.70 4.58
CA GLN A 380 -1.49 -11.60 3.85
C GLN A 380 -1.40 -11.82 2.34
N GLY A 381 -1.72 -13.02 1.84
CA GLY A 381 -1.68 -13.34 0.41
C GLY A 381 -0.45 -14.15 -0.05
N LYS A 382 0.27 -14.83 0.86
CA LYS A 382 1.40 -15.73 0.53
C LYS A 382 1.04 -16.76 -0.55
N THR A 383 0.01 -17.56 -0.32
CA THR A 383 -0.40 -18.64 -1.23
C THR A 383 -0.79 -18.08 -2.59
N ALA A 384 -1.56 -16.99 -2.64
CA ALA A 384 -1.91 -16.33 -3.90
C ALA A 384 -0.67 -15.80 -4.66
N ALA A 385 0.25 -15.15 -3.95
CA ALA A 385 1.49 -14.64 -4.52
C ALA A 385 2.39 -15.77 -5.05
N LEU A 386 2.50 -16.88 -4.32
CA LEU A 386 3.27 -18.06 -4.73
C LEU A 386 2.61 -18.79 -5.90
N ARG A 387 1.29 -18.99 -5.84
CA ARG A 387 0.48 -19.62 -6.88
C ARG A 387 0.54 -18.85 -8.20
N SER A 388 0.57 -17.51 -8.16
CA SER A 388 0.71 -16.71 -9.39
C SER A 388 1.99 -17.03 -10.18
N LEU A 389 3.11 -17.30 -9.47
CA LEU A 389 4.37 -17.71 -10.09
C LEU A 389 4.30 -19.14 -10.62
N ALA A 390 3.70 -20.05 -9.86
CA ALA A 390 3.50 -21.44 -10.27
C ALA A 390 2.58 -21.55 -11.49
N LEU A 391 1.50 -20.76 -11.56
CA LEU A 391 0.58 -20.71 -12.71
C LEU A 391 1.25 -20.18 -13.98
N TRP A 392 2.09 -19.15 -13.86
CA TRP A 392 2.91 -18.72 -15.00
C TRP A 392 3.82 -19.86 -15.46
N LEU A 393 4.55 -20.46 -14.52
CA LEU A 393 5.53 -21.50 -14.83
C LEU A 393 4.86 -22.77 -15.38
N ALA A 394 3.62 -23.07 -14.99
CA ALA A 394 2.83 -24.15 -15.55
C ALA A 394 2.53 -23.98 -17.05
N LEU A 395 2.65 -22.77 -17.63
CA LEU A 395 2.52 -22.60 -19.07
C LEU A 395 3.75 -23.08 -19.86
N ASP A 396 4.84 -23.43 -19.18
CA ASP A 396 5.99 -24.14 -19.77
C ASP A 396 5.79 -25.65 -19.61
N LYS A 397 5.62 -26.35 -20.72
CA LYS A 397 5.34 -27.80 -20.75
C LYS A 397 6.49 -28.67 -20.24
N SER A 398 7.72 -28.14 -20.20
CA SER A 398 8.88 -28.89 -19.69
C SER A 398 8.88 -29.01 -18.17
N VAL A 399 8.12 -28.16 -17.46
CA VAL A 399 8.19 -28.09 -16.00
C VAL A 399 7.33 -29.17 -15.35
N GLU A 400 7.95 -29.96 -14.48
CA GLU A 400 7.31 -30.89 -13.55
C GLU A 400 7.11 -30.22 -12.17
N PHE A 401 5.92 -30.38 -11.59
CA PHE A 401 5.60 -29.92 -10.24
C PHE A 401 5.36 -31.08 -9.28
N ARG A 402 5.86 -30.96 -8.06
CA ARG A 402 5.47 -31.77 -6.91
C ARG A 402 5.08 -30.83 -5.78
N ILE A 403 3.83 -30.87 -5.34
CA ILE A 403 3.23 -29.85 -4.49
C ILE A 403 2.68 -30.49 -3.22
N ALA A 404 3.03 -29.92 -2.07
CA ALA A 404 2.42 -30.20 -0.78
C ALA A 404 1.79 -28.92 -0.21
N ASP A 405 0.46 -28.93 -0.07
CA ASP A 405 -0.34 -27.91 0.61
C ASP A 405 -0.66 -28.37 2.04
N LEU A 406 0.20 -27.99 2.98
CA LEU A 406 0.05 -28.35 4.39
C LEU A 406 -0.95 -27.47 5.16
N LYS A 407 -1.69 -26.62 4.45
CA LYS A 407 -2.86 -25.91 4.99
C LYS A 407 -4.13 -26.72 4.83
N GLY A 408 -4.24 -27.48 3.73
CA GLY A 408 -5.39 -28.33 3.41
C GLY A 408 -6.65 -27.57 2.97
N SER A 409 -6.54 -26.29 2.57
CA SER A 409 -7.69 -25.49 2.11
C SER A 409 -8.03 -25.67 0.64
N GLY A 410 -7.28 -26.49 -0.10
CA GLY A 410 -7.53 -26.73 -1.52
C GLY A 410 -7.04 -25.60 -2.44
N ASP A 411 -6.20 -24.68 -1.94
CA ASP A 411 -5.71 -23.51 -2.70
C ASP A 411 -4.92 -23.90 -3.97
N TRP A 412 -4.45 -25.16 -4.00
CA TRP A 412 -3.67 -25.79 -5.05
C TRP A 412 -4.42 -26.85 -5.86
N ALA A 413 -5.73 -27.06 -5.63
CA ALA A 413 -6.51 -28.12 -6.29
C ALA A 413 -6.51 -28.01 -7.83
N MET A 414 -6.36 -26.79 -8.38
CA MET A 414 -6.25 -26.61 -9.84
C MET A 414 -4.99 -27.22 -10.47
N PHE A 415 -3.98 -27.60 -9.66
CA PHE A 415 -2.80 -28.31 -10.12
C PHE A 415 -3.02 -29.82 -10.27
N ASP A 416 -4.20 -30.33 -9.96
CA ASP A 416 -4.59 -31.69 -10.36
C ASP A 416 -4.58 -31.83 -11.89
N GLY A 417 -3.87 -32.82 -12.42
CA GLY A 417 -3.55 -32.97 -13.84
C GLY A 417 -2.39 -32.09 -14.34
N LEU A 418 -1.67 -31.40 -13.44
CA LEU A 418 -0.45 -30.63 -13.75
C LEU A 418 0.75 -31.03 -12.90
N ALA A 419 0.53 -31.30 -11.61
CA ALA A 419 1.55 -31.80 -10.70
C ALA A 419 1.64 -33.33 -10.78
N THR A 420 2.84 -33.89 -10.75
CA THR A 420 3.03 -35.36 -10.68
C THR A 420 2.70 -35.89 -9.29
N VAL A 421 2.89 -35.07 -8.25
CA VAL A 421 2.49 -35.34 -6.87
C VAL A 421 1.73 -34.13 -6.33
N LEU A 422 0.54 -34.35 -5.79
CA LEU A 422 -0.26 -33.33 -5.12
C LEU A 422 -0.72 -33.87 -3.75
N ILE A 423 -0.25 -33.25 -2.68
CA ILE A 423 -0.58 -33.58 -1.28
C ILE A 423 -1.35 -32.40 -0.72
N GLN A 424 -2.52 -32.64 -0.11
CA GLN A 424 -3.39 -31.56 0.39
C GLN A 424 -3.96 -31.89 1.77
N GLY A 425 -3.34 -31.36 2.82
CA GLY A 425 -3.84 -31.58 4.17
C GLY A 425 -2.82 -31.22 5.25
N PRO A 426 -3.27 -30.89 6.47
CA PRO A 426 -2.39 -30.48 7.55
C PRO A 426 -2.05 -31.60 8.54
N THR A 427 -2.47 -32.85 8.30
CA THR A 427 -2.27 -33.95 9.26
C THR A 427 -0.83 -34.45 9.27
N ASP A 428 -0.46 -35.21 10.31
CA ASP A 428 0.87 -35.81 10.40
C ASP A 428 1.16 -36.74 9.22
N GLU A 429 0.15 -37.46 8.71
CA GLU A 429 0.27 -38.29 7.50
C GLU A 429 0.64 -37.44 6.27
N HIS A 430 -0.02 -36.30 6.07
CA HIS A 430 0.33 -35.40 4.97
C HIS A 430 1.74 -34.81 5.13
N VAL A 431 2.21 -34.61 6.37
CA VAL A 431 3.59 -34.20 6.62
C VAL A 431 4.59 -35.31 6.27
N ILE A 432 4.26 -36.56 6.58
CA ILE A 432 5.06 -37.73 6.21
C ILE A 432 5.19 -37.77 4.68
N GLU A 433 4.08 -37.69 3.97
CA GLU A 433 4.04 -37.67 2.50
C GLU A 433 4.82 -36.49 1.92
N ALA A 434 4.67 -35.30 2.49
CA ALA A 434 5.43 -34.12 2.05
C ALA A 434 6.94 -34.29 2.31
N THR A 435 7.31 -34.99 3.39
CA THR A 435 8.71 -35.32 3.68
C THR A 435 9.26 -36.29 2.66
N GLU A 436 8.54 -37.36 2.37
CA GLU A 436 8.90 -38.37 1.36
C GLU A 436 8.97 -37.76 -0.04
N MET A 437 8.06 -36.83 -0.37
CA MET A 437 8.10 -36.07 -1.62
C MET A 437 9.43 -35.29 -1.75
N VAL A 438 9.86 -34.59 -0.70
CA VAL A 438 11.12 -33.81 -0.70
C VAL A 438 12.35 -34.73 -0.67
N GLU A 439 12.30 -35.88 0.01
CA GLU A 439 13.32 -36.92 -0.10
C GLU A 439 13.38 -37.49 -1.52
N GLY A 440 12.25 -37.65 -2.20
CA GLY A 440 12.17 -38.01 -3.61
C GLY A 440 12.83 -36.97 -4.54
N LEU A 441 12.77 -35.68 -4.20
CA LEU A 441 13.54 -34.64 -4.89
C LEU A 441 15.05 -34.84 -4.71
N VAL A 442 15.49 -35.25 -3.51
CA VAL A 442 16.90 -35.58 -3.25
C VAL A 442 17.34 -36.76 -4.08
N VAL A 443 16.55 -37.84 -4.13
CA VAL A 443 16.86 -39.03 -4.92
C VAL A 443 16.99 -38.67 -6.40
N GLU A 444 16.03 -37.91 -6.95
CA GLU A 444 16.09 -37.48 -8.35
C GLU A 444 17.28 -36.54 -8.60
N MET A 445 17.57 -35.61 -7.69
CA MET A 445 18.75 -34.76 -7.77
C MET A 445 20.05 -35.58 -7.78
N GLU A 446 20.21 -36.54 -6.87
CA GLU A 446 21.40 -37.40 -6.76
C GLU A 446 21.56 -38.25 -8.04
N ARG A 447 20.47 -38.78 -8.60
CA ARG A 447 20.47 -39.48 -9.90
C ARG A 447 20.94 -38.56 -11.04
N ARG A 448 20.43 -37.33 -11.10
CA ARG A 448 20.81 -36.35 -12.14
C ARG A 448 22.28 -35.91 -12.02
N LEU A 449 22.81 -35.81 -10.81
CA LEU A 449 24.22 -35.45 -10.57
C LEU A 449 25.20 -36.52 -11.04
N GLN A 450 24.77 -37.79 -11.10
CA GLN A 450 25.58 -38.91 -11.62
C GLN A 450 25.51 -39.04 -13.15
N ALA A 451 24.65 -38.29 -13.82
CA ALA A 451 24.52 -38.35 -15.27
C ALA A 451 25.76 -37.74 -15.97
N PRO A 452 26.01 -38.10 -17.24
CA PRO A 452 27.11 -37.53 -18.01
C PRO A 452 27.10 -35.99 -18.03
N PRO A 453 28.27 -35.33 -17.95
CA PRO A 453 28.35 -33.88 -18.03
C PRO A 453 27.67 -33.34 -19.30
N GLY A 454 26.91 -32.25 -19.15
CA GLY A 454 26.17 -31.63 -20.25
C GLY A 454 24.77 -32.19 -20.49
N THR A 455 24.35 -33.22 -19.73
CA THR A 455 22.96 -33.69 -19.75
C THR A 455 22.01 -32.55 -19.36
N LYS A 456 21.00 -32.31 -20.20
CA LYS A 456 19.95 -31.34 -19.93
C LYS A 456 18.80 -32.04 -19.23
N PHE A 457 18.33 -31.43 -18.16
CA PHE A 457 17.19 -31.94 -17.40
C PHE A 457 16.04 -30.94 -17.44
N ASP A 458 14.85 -31.48 -17.59
CA ASP A 458 13.62 -30.74 -17.45
C ASP A 458 13.45 -30.25 -16.00
N PRO A 459 12.88 -29.05 -15.78
CA PRO A 459 12.80 -28.45 -14.45
C PRO A 459 11.84 -29.23 -13.55
N LEU A 460 12.31 -29.58 -12.35
CA LEU A 460 11.51 -30.18 -11.30
C LEU A 460 11.37 -29.18 -10.14
N ILE A 461 10.14 -28.74 -9.89
CA ILE A 461 9.80 -27.78 -8.85
C ILE A 461 9.09 -28.52 -7.72
N GLY A 462 9.79 -28.69 -6.60
CA GLY A 462 9.17 -29.04 -5.33
C GLY A 462 8.59 -27.82 -4.66
N LEU A 463 7.30 -27.81 -4.33
CA LEU A 463 6.63 -26.72 -3.65
C LEU A 463 6.01 -27.23 -2.36
N VAL A 464 6.35 -26.59 -1.23
CA VAL A 464 5.71 -26.87 0.06
C VAL A 464 5.13 -25.57 0.59
N ASP A 465 3.80 -25.45 0.54
CA ASP A 465 3.09 -24.35 1.18
C ASP A 465 2.83 -24.70 2.66
N GLU A 466 2.89 -23.68 3.52
CA GLU A 466 2.93 -23.82 4.97
C GLU A 466 4.00 -24.81 5.49
N ALA A 467 5.22 -24.73 4.94
CA ALA A 467 6.35 -25.58 5.25
C ALA A 467 6.75 -25.64 6.75
N GLN A 468 6.34 -24.67 7.58
CA GLN A 468 6.54 -24.74 9.03
C GLN A 468 5.81 -25.94 9.66
N VAL A 469 4.71 -26.41 9.06
CA VAL A 469 3.97 -27.59 9.55
C VAL A 469 4.88 -28.82 9.47
N ALA A 470 5.62 -28.98 8.36
CA ALA A 470 6.61 -30.04 8.22
C ALA A 470 7.79 -29.88 9.19
N PHE A 471 8.33 -28.66 9.35
CA PHE A 471 9.43 -28.43 10.30
C PHE A 471 9.05 -28.63 11.77
N MET A 472 7.78 -28.42 12.14
CA MET A 472 7.32 -28.56 13.53
C MET A 472 6.74 -29.94 13.85
N CYS A 473 6.65 -30.86 12.88
CA CYS A 473 6.07 -32.17 13.10
C CYS A 473 6.86 -32.98 14.15
N PRO A 474 6.22 -33.42 15.24
CA PRO A 474 6.88 -34.16 16.32
C PRO A 474 7.01 -35.66 16.03
N VAL A 475 6.33 -36.16 14.99
CA VAL A 475 6.29 -37.58 14.64
C VAL A 475 7.67 -38.08 14.23
N LYS A 476 7.92 -39.34 14.55
CA LYS A 476 9.14 -40.07 14.20
C LYS A 476 8.77 -41.28 13.35
N ASP A 477 9.69 -41.68 12.48
CA ASP A 477 9.59 -42.95 11.78
C ASP A 477 9.88 -44.15 12.69
N ASP A 478 9.77 -45.35 12.13
CA ASP A 478 10.00 -46.62 12.83
C ASP A 478 11.43 -46.78 13.35
N GLU A 479 12.40 -46.05 12.75
CA GLU A 479 13.78 -45.98 13.23
C GLU A 479 14.02 -44.88 14.28
N GLY A 480 12.96 -44.16 14.68
CA GLY A 480 13.01 -43.10 15.69
C GLY A 480 13.59 -41.76 15.18
N ARG A 481 13.77 -41.60 13.86
CA ARG A 481 14.18 -40.33 13.25
C ARG A 481 12.95 -39.41 13.13
N PRO A 482 13.03 -38.16 13.60
CA PRO A 482 11.92 -37.23 13.48
C PRO A 482 11.70 -36.79 12.04
N TYR A 483 10.44 -36.65 11.63
CA TYR A 483 10.08 -36.04 10.34
C TYR A 483 10.45 -34.56 10.34
N GLY A 484 9.93 -33.80 11.30
CA GLY A 484 10.26 -32.39 11.51
C GLY A 484 11.50 -32.14 12.38
N GLY A 485 11.87 -30.86 12.50
CA GLY A 485 12.93 -30.37 13.36
C GLY A 485 14.01 -29.55 12.64
N SER A 486 15.03 -29.14 13.39
CA SER A 486 16.16 -28.35 12.91
C SER A 486 17.52 -29.05 13.06
N LYS A 487 17.50 -30.30 13.56
CA LYS A 487 18.70 -31.11 13.80
C LYS A 487 19.00 -32.00 12.60
N ALA A 488 20.24 -32.46 12.50
CA ALA A 488 20.67 -33.37 11.43
C ALA A 488 19.95 -34.74 11.42
N THR A 489 19.22 -35.08 12.48
CA THR A 489 18.39 -36.28 12.55
C THR A 489 17.00 -36.08 11.91
N SER A 490 16.58 -34.84 11.63
CA SER A 490 15.29 -34.55 11.00
C SER A 490 15.34 -34.86 9.51
N ARG A 491 14.40 -35.68 9.05
CA ARG A 491 14.27 -36.11 7.66
C ARG A 491 13.98 -34.94 6.73
N TYR A 492 12.91 -34.18 7.00
CA TYR A 492 12.51 -33.05 6.17
C TYR A 492 13.58 -31.96 6.09
N PHE A 493 14.17 -31.60 7.23
CA PHE A 493 15.25 -30.60 7.26
C PHE A 493 16.47 -31.02 6.45
N MET A 494 16.91 -32.28 6.58
CA MET A 494 18.06 -32.78 5.83
C MET A 494 17.76 -32.87 4.34
N ALA A 495 16.55 -33.28 3.95
CA ALA A 495 16.15 -33.34 2.56
C ALA A 495 16.11 -31.94 1.93
N ALA A 496 15.43 -30.98 2.57
CA ALA A 496 15.38 -29.60 2.11
C ALA A 496 16.79 -29.00 1.98
N ARG A 497 17.66 -29.20 2.98
CA ARG A 497 19.06 -28.74 2.95
C ARG A 497 19.84 -29.32 1.77
N LYS A 498 19.71 -30.63 1.51
CA LYS A 498 20.40 -31.28 0.38
C LYS A 498 19.96 -30.68 -0.96
N VAL A 499 18.64 -30.50 -1.17
CA VAL A 499 18.10 -29.89 -2.39
C VAL A 499 18.60 -28.46 -2.56
N HIS A 500 18.60 -27.63 -1.51
CA HIS A 500 19.12 -26.25 -1.58
C HIS A 500 20.61 -26.18 -1.95
N ASN A 501 21.41 -27.15 -1.50
CA ASN A 501 22.86 -27.12 -1.74
C ASN A 501 23.26 -27.48 -3.17
N GLN A 502 22.54 -28.42 -3.81
CA GLN A 502 22.99 -29.04 -5.07
C GLN A 502 21.91 -29.09 -6.16
N GLY A 503 20.63 -28.97 -5.81
CA GLY A 503 19.51 -29.17 -6.72
C GLY A 503 19.53 -28.21 -7.91
N ARG A 504 19.94 -26.97 -7.67
CA ARG A 504 20.10 -25.93 -8.71
C ARG A 504 20.89 -26.41 -9.93
N ALA A 505 21.97 -27.16 -9.73
CA ALA A 505 22.86 -27.60 -10.80
C ALA A 505 22.18 -28.56 -11.80
N VAL A 506 21.09 -29.21 -11.37
CA VAL A 506 20.38 -30.24 -12.13
C VAL A 506 18.89 -29.90 -12.31
N ASN A 507 18.54 -28.62 -12.21
CA ASN A 507 17.18 -28.09 -12.32
C ASN A 507 16.16 -28.74 -11.35
N VAL A 508 16.59 -29.13 -10.15
CA VAL A 508 15.71 -29.55 -9.06
C VAL A 508 15.66 -28.41 -8.04
N THR A 509 14.53 -27.72 -7.94
CA THR A 509 14.39 -26.56 -7.04
C THR A 509 13.29 -26.77 -6.01
N LEU A 510 13.40 -26.03 -4.91
CA LEU A 510 12.50 -26.13 -3.76
C LEU A 510 11.95 -24.73 -3.45
N TRP A 511 10.63 -24.63 -3.41
CA TRP A 511 9.86 -23.44 -3.12
C TRP A 511 9.10 -23.65 -1.81
N GLN A 512 9.18 -22.68 -0.91
CA GLN A 512 8.61 -22.83 0.43
C GLN A 512 7.81 -21.58 0.81
N GLY A 513 6.57 -21.79 1.20
CA GLY A 513 5.74 -20.79 1.87
C GLY A 513 5.77 -21.03 3.39
N THR A 514 6.05 -20.00 4.19
CA THR A 514 5.99 -20.12 5.65
C THR A 514 5.43 -18.88 6.31
N GLN A 515 4.81 -19.00 7.49
CA GLN A 515 4.26 -17.83 8.19
C GLN A 515 5.36 -17.04 8.90
N ASP A 516 5.99 -17.67 9.88
CA ASP A 516 6.94 -17.04 10.79
C ASP A 516 8.37 -17.59 10.54
N PRO A 517 9.34 -16.73 10.18
CA PRO A 517 10.67 -17.17 9.75
C PRO A 517 11.64 -17.54 10.90
N THR A 518 11.13 -17.85 12.09
CA THR A 518 11.95 -18.25 13.25
C THR A 518 12.71 -19.55 13.00
N ASP A 519 13.83 -19.77 13.70
CA ASP A 519 14.68 -20.96 13.48
C ASP A 519 13.97 -22.30 13.81
N GLN A 520 12.88 -22.27 14.59
CA GLN A 520 12.03 -23.45 14.85
C GLN A 520 11.15 -23.77 13.64
N ASN A 521 10.58 -22.75 13.01
CA ASN A 521 9.63 -22.88 11.90
C ASN A 521 10.32 -22.98 10.54
N LEU A 522 11.50 -22.37 10.42
CA LEU A 522 12.31 -22.31 9.21
C LEU A 522 13.79 -22.27 9.58
N PRO A 523 14.44 -23.45 9.73
CA PRO A 523 15.84 -23.54 10.13
C PRO A 523 16.78 -22.72 9.25
N LYS A 524 17.76 -22.05 9.88
CA LYS A 524 18.71 -21.12 9.23
C LYS A 524 19.34 -21.67 7.94
N LEU A 525 19.80 -22.92 7.95
CA LEU A 525 20.47 -23.52 6.78
C LEU A 525 19.54 -23.71 5.57
N VAL A 526 18.24 -23.89 5.79
CA VAL A 526 17.24 -23.95 4.71
C VAL A 526 16.90 -22.54 4.25
N ARG A 527 16.63 -21.64 5.19
CA ARG A 527 16.34 -20.23 4.92
C ARG A 527 17.45 -19.57 4.10
N GLU A 528 18.71 -19.88 4.42
CA GLU A 528 19.85 -19.28 3.76
C GLU A 528 20.12 -19.83 2.35
N GLY A 529 19.65 -21.05 2.04
CA GLY A 529 19.75 -21.67 0.72
C GLY A 529 18.82 -21.08 -0.35
N ALA A 530 17.77 -20.36 0.07
CA ALA A 530 16.86 -19.70 -0.85
C ALA A 530 17.54 -18.51 -1.55
N HIS A 531 17.49 -18.52 -2.89
CA HIS A 531 18.08 -17.49 -3.76
C HIS A 531 17.14 -16.29 -3.91
N THR A 532 15.85 -16.57 -4.04
CA THR A 532 14.79 -15.56 -4.01
C THR A 532 14.13 -15.60 -2.66
N ARG A 533 14.27 -14.52 -1.88
CA ARG A 533 13.56 -14.36 -0.61
C ARG A 533 12.57 -13.23 -0.73
N ALA A 534 11.32 -13.53 -0.43
CA ALA A 534 10.23 -12.58 -0.42
C ALA A 534 9.53 -12.61 0.94
N SER A 535 9.03 -11.46 1.38
CA SER A 535 8.33 -11.37 2.65
C SER A 535 7.16 -10.40 2.54
N LEU A 536 5.96 -10.86 2.93
CA LEU A 536 4.81 -10.00 3.18
C LEU A 536 4.91 -9.39 4.57
N ALA A 537 3.82 -8.82 5.08
CA ALA A 537 3.79 -8.22 6.41
C ALA A 537 4.28 -9.20 7.50
N LEU A 538 5.22 -8.73 8.30
CA LEU A 538 5.79 -9.41 9.48
C LEU A 538 5.58 -8.57 10.74
N GLY A 539 5.74 -9.18 11.93
CA GLY A 539 5.52 -8.48 13.19
C GLY A 539 6.69 -7.61 13.66
N THR A 540 7.93 -8.00 13.33
CA THR A 540 9.13 -7.38 13.91
C THR A 540 10.29 -7.28 12.92
N GLU A 541 11.22 -6.35 13.17
CA GLU A 541 12.46 -6.24 12.37
C GLU A 541 13.32 -7.51 12.47
N SER A 542 13.33 -8.18 13.63
CA SER A 542 14.03 -9.46 13.80
C SER A 542 13.52 -10.52 12.82
N GLN A 543 12.19 -10.65 12.69
CA GLN A 543 11.58 -11.53 11.69
C GLN A 543 11.93 -11.08 10.26
N ALA A 544 11.97 -9.78 9.99
CA ALA A 544 12.36 -9.25 8.68
C ALA A 544 13.81 -9.65 8.30
N ARG A 545 14.74 -9.57 9.27
CA ARG A 545 16.14 -9.99 9.10
C ARG A 545 16.25 -11.49 8.85
N MET A 546 15.47 -12.30 9.57
CA MET A 546 15.43 -13.73 9.31
C MET A 546 14.91 -14.00 7.89
N ALA A 547 13.78 -13.40 7.50
CA ALA A 547 13.15 -13.64 6.19
C ALA A 547 14.01 -13.21 5.00
N LEU A 548 14.55 -11.99 5.00
CA LEU A 548 15.22 -11.39 3.84
C LEU A 548 16.75 -11.38 3.94
N GLY A 549 17.30 -11.55 5.15
CA GLY A 549 18.73 -11.42 5.45
C GLY A 549 19.14 -9.99 5.84
N ASP A 550 20.22 -9.88 6.62
CA ASP A 550 20.69 -8.61 7.18
C ASP A 550 21.00 -7.56 6.11
N LYS A 551 21.68 -7.96 5.02
CA LYS A 551 22.00 -7.06 3.91
C LYS A 551 20.77 -6.37 3.31
N ALA A 552 19.65 -7.08 3.22
CA ALA A 552 18.42 -6.51 2.69
C ALA A 552 17.83 -5.48 3.66
N VAL A 553 17.74 -5.83 4.95
CA VAL A 553 17.18 -4.97 6.01
C VAL A 553 18.06 -3.74 6.24
N ASP A 554 19.38 -3.91 6.32
CA ASP A 554 20.35 -2.81 6.42
C ASP A 554 20.29 -1.91 5.17
N GLY A 555 19.93 -2.49 4.02
CA GLY A 555 19.64 -1.77 2.78
C GLY A 555 18.26 -1.10 2.71
N GLY A 556 17.46 -1.16 3.79
CA GLY A 556 16.15 -0.51 3.92
C GLY A 556 14.93 -1.41 3.68
N ALA A 557 15.11 -2.73 3.53
CA ALA A 557 13.98 -3.66 3.47
C ALA A 557 13.21 -3.68 4.79
N ALA A 558 11.91 -3.40 4.77
CA ALA A 558 11.10 -3.30 5.98
C ALA A 558 9.72 -3.96 5.85
N PRO A 559 9.65 -5.29 5.60
CA PRO A 559 8.36 -6.01 5.54
C PRO A 559 7.58 -5.93 6.85
N ASN A 560 8.24 -5.71 7.99
CA ASN A 560 7.61 -5.50 9.29
C ASN A 560 6.88 -4.16 9.44
N LEU A 561 7.03 -3.26 8.46
CA LEU A 561 6.34 -1.97 8.43
C LEU A 561 5.18 -1.96 7.43
N LEU A 562 4.95 -3.07 6.71
CA LEU A 562 3.72 -3.28 5.95
C LEU A 562 2.56 -3.48 6.92
N ARG A 563 1.40 -2.92 6.59
CA ARG A 563 0.19 -2.94 7.41
C ARG A 563 -0.55 -4.27 7.20
N PRO A 564 -0.63 -5.15 8.22
CA PRO A 564 -1.34 -6.41 8.09
C PRO A 564 -2.81 -6.18 7.71
N GLY A 565 -3.28 -6.90 6.69
CA GLY A 565 -4.67 -6.84 6.23
C GLY A 565 -4.98 -5.71 5.26
N LEU A 566 -4.21 -4.62 5.24
CA LEU A 566 -4.33 -3.52 4.27
C LEU A 566 -3.36 -3.74 3.09
N ASP A 567 -2.10 -4.04 3.37
CA ASP A 567 -1.07 -4.23 2.34
C ASP A 567 -1.04 -5.70 1.83
N LYS A 568 -2.20 -6.35 1.76
CA LYS A 568 -2.31 -7.74 1.28
C LYS A 568 -1.77 -7.87 -0.14
N GLY A 569 -0.99 -8.92 -0.39
CA GLY A 569 -0.34 -9.14 -1.68
C GLY A 569 0.86 -8.22 -1.95
N THR A 570 1.28 -7.39 -0.99
CA THR A 570 2.54 -6.62 -1.10
C THR A 570 3.69 -7.42 -0.50
N VAL A 571 4.73 -7.65 -1.30
CA VAL A 571 5.93 -8.39 -0.94
C VAL A 571 7.16 -7.49 -1.01
N VAL A 572 8.07 -7.61 -0.06
CA VAL A 572 9.43 -7.08 -0.15
C VAL A 572 10.33 -8.23 -0.61
N VAL A 573 11.06 -8.02 -1.70
CA VAL A 573 11.79 -9.06 -2.43
C VAL A 573 13.28 -8.76 -2.44
N ALA A 574 14.08 -9.72 -2.01
CA ALA A 574 15.53 -9.73 -2.13
C ALA A 574 15.92 -10.90 -3.06
N SER A 575 16.23 -10.58 -4.31
CA SER A 575 16.62 -11.55 -5.35
C SER A 575 17.34 -10.87 -6.49
N ASP A 576 18.29 -11.55 -7.11
CA ASP A 576 18.91 -11.14 -8.37
C ASP A 576 18.03 -11.47 -9.60
N GLY A 577 16.95 -12.24 -9.40
CA GLY A 577 16.00 -12.64 -10.44
C GLY A 577 15.01 -11.54 -10.83
N ILE A 578 14.90 -10.48 -10.03
CA ILE A 578 14.04 -9.33 -10.27
C ILE A 578 14.90 -8.07 -10.44
N LYS A 579 14.43 -7.13 -11.27
CA LYS A 579 15.14 -5.86 -11.49
C LYS A 579 15.05 -4.98 -10.24
N ILE A 580 16.10 -4.97 -9.44
CA ILE A 580 16.25 -4.05 -8.31
C ILE A 580 16.95 -2.77 -8.78
N PRO A 581 16.43 -1.56 -8.49
CA PRO A 581 17.11 -0.31 -8.81
C PRO A 581 18.52 -0.23 -8.23
N ALA A 582 19.44 0.41 -8.95
CA ALA A 582 20.82 0.55 -8.51
C ALA A 582 20.91 1.23 -7.13
N GLY A 583 21.72 0.66 -6.24
CA GLY A 583 21.87 1.15 -4.86
C GLY A 583 20.85 0.60 -3.86
N GLN A 584 19.90 -0.24 -4.28
CA GLN A 584 18.97 -0.92 -3.38
C GLN A 584 19.32 -2.41 -3.22
N ALA A 585 19.04 -2.97 -2.05
CA ALA A 585 19.24 -4.39 -1.75
C ALA A 585 17.95 -5.22 -1.87
N SER A 586 16.80 -4.55 -1.97
CA SER A 586 15.48 -5.16 -2.10
C SER A 586 14.55 -4.24 -2.90
N ILE A 587 13.42 -4.78 -3.34
CA ILE A 587 12.35 -4.02 -4.00
C ILE A 587 11.00 -4.42 -3.39
N THR A 588 10.10 -3.45 -3.22
CA THR A 588 8.72 -3.71 -2.82
C THR A 588 7.85 -3.88 -4.07
N VAL A 589 7.13 -5.00 -4.14
CA VAL A 589 6.27 -5.38 -5.26
C VAL A 589 4.85 -5.59 -4.74
N ARG A 590 3.88 -4.96 -5.39
CA ARG A 590 2.46 -5.23 -5.24
C ARG A 590 2.13 -6.35 -6.24
N THR A 591 1.83 -7.54 -5.76
CA THR A 591 1.60 -8.71 -6.62
C THR A 591 0.22 -8.64 -7.29
N HIS A 592 0.12 -9.15 -8.52
CA HIS A 592 -1.17 -9.30 -9.16
C HIS A 592 -2.01 -10.35 -8.43
N PHE A 593 -3.24 -9.99 -8.09
CA PHE A 593 -4.18 -10.95 -7.53
C PHE A 593 -4.85 -11.75 -8.65
N ILE A 594 -4.77 -13.07 -8.55
CA ILE A 594 -5.44 -14.02 -9.44
C ILE A 594 -6.39 -14.84 -8.56
N ASP A 595 -7.69 -14.57 -8.71
CA ASP A 595 -8.74 -15.31 -8.02
C ASP A 595 -8.81 -16.78 -8.48
N ASP A 596 -9.57 -17.60 -7.75
CA ASP A 596 -9.60 -19.05 -7.99
C ASP A 596 -10.21 -19.43 -9.35
N THR A 597 -11.15 -18.63 -9.84
CA THR A 597 -11.78 -18.88 -11.16
C THR A 597 -10.79 -18.58 -12.28
N ALA A 598 -10.06 -17.48 -12.18
CA ALA A 598 -9.00 -17.13 -13.12
C ALA A 598 -7.84 -18.12 -13.04
N ALA A 599 -7.45 -18.55 -11.84
CA ALA A 599 -6.42 -19.56 -11.62
C ALA A 599 -6.80 -20.90 -12.27
N ALA A 600 -8.03 -21.36 -12.09
CA ALA A 600 -8.54 -22.58 -12.73
C ALA A 600 -8.48 -22.48 -14.25
N ARG A 601 -8.90 -21.36 -14.85
CA ARG A 601 -8.79 -21.15 -16.31
C ARG A 601 -7.35 -21.20 -16.82
N ILE A 602 -6.41 -20.58 -16.10
CA ILE A 602 -4.98 -20.62 -16.46
C ILE A 602 -4.45 -22.06 -16.34
N ALA A 603 -4.85 -22.79 -15.30
CA ALA A 603 -4.48 -24.18 -15.12
C ALA A 603 -5.03 -25.08 -16.24
N GLU A 604 -6.29 -24.92 -16.63
CA GLU A 604 -6.87 -25.65 -17.78
C GLU A 604 -6.13 -25.37 -19.08
N ARG A 605 -5.75 -24.10 -19.32
CA ARG A 605 -4.88 -23.75 -20.46
C ARG A 605 -3.53 -24.48 -20.36
N ALA A 606 -2.92 -24.55 -19.18
CA ALA A 606 -1.68 -25.27 -18.97
C ALA A 606 -1.84 -26.80 -19.19
N LYS A 607 -2.98 -27.39 -18.80
CA LYS A 607 -3.28 -28.81 -19.02
C LYS A 607 -3.44 -29.11 -20.49
N ALA A 608 -4.13 -28.26 -21.24
CA ALA A 608 -4.31 -28.39 -22.68
C ALA A 608 -2.98 -28.37 -23.47
N LEU A 609 -1.89 -27.83 -22.90
CA LEU A 609 -0.56 -27.85 -23.50
C LEU A 609 0.21 -29.17 -23.25
N ARG A 610 -0.32 -30.07 -22.42
CA ARG A 610 0.34 -31.30 -21.98
C ARG A 610 -0.44 -32.53 -22.44
N ASP A 611 0.30 -33.60 -22.76
CA ASP A 611 -0.26 -34.91 -23.05
C ASP A 611 -0.55 -35.64 -21.73
N GLY A 612 -1.64 -35.28 -21.05
CA GLY A 612 -2.21 -35.98 -19.87
C GLY A 612 -1.21 -36.31 -18.75
N VAL A 613 -1.11 -35.46 -17.72
CA VAL A 613 -0.36 -35.78 -16.49
C VAL A 613 -1.26 -36.53 -15.51
N THR A 614 -0.91 -37.77 -15.16
CA THR A 614 -1.55 -38.47 -14.05
C THR A 614 -0.98 -37.95 -12.74
N THR A 615 -1.79 -37.19 -12.00
CA THR A 615 -1.42 -36.70 -10.67
C THR A 615 -1.59 -37.80 -9.64
N LEU A 616 -0.51 -38.10 -8.91
CA LEU A 616 -0.60 -38.94 -7.73
C LEU A 616 -1.18 -38.10 -6.58
N HIS A 617 -2.45 -38.33 -6.26
CA HIS A 617 -3.06 -37.92 -5.00
C HIS A 617 -2.69 -38.97 -3.97
N VAL A 618 -1.81 -38.63 -3.03
CA VAL A 618 -1.45 -39.59 -1.98
C VAL A 618 -2.59 -39.78 -0.96
N ILE A 619 -3.67 -38.98 -1.09
CA ILE A 619 -4.96 -39.25 -0.45
C ILE A 619 -5.76 -40.24 -1.30
N ASN A 620 -5.32 -41.50 -1.29
CA ASN A 620 -6.17 -42.67 -1.48
C ASN A 620 -5.47 -43.87 -0.80
N GLN A 621 -5.52 -43.87 0.54
CA GLN A 621 -5.58 -45.13 1.30
C GLN A 621 -7.04 -45.47 1.62
N ASP A 622 -7.91 -45.34 0.63
CA ASP A 622 -8.73 -46.50 0.36
C ASP A 622 -7.81 -47.42 -0.44
N GLU A 623 -7.06 -48.28 0.26
CA GLU A 623 -6.89 -49.60 -0.34
C GLU A 623 -8.32 -50.03 -0.61
N GLU A 624 -8.70 -50.11 -1.89
CA GLU A 624 -9.96 -50.69 -2.30
C GLU A 624 -9.87 -52.17 -1.90
N ARG A 625 -10.09 -52.42 -0.61
CA ARG A 625 -9.93 -53.72 0.00
C ARG A 625 -11.10 -54.53 -0.46
N ASP A 626 -10.76 -55.55 -1.24
CA ASP A 626 -11.71 -56.56 -1.62
C ASP A 626 -12.14 -57.34 -0.37
N ALA A 627 -13.28 -56.94 0.17
CA ALA A 627 -13.86 -57.55 1.36
C ALA A 627 -13.99 -59.07 1.26
N LEU A 628 -14.26 -59.62 0.07
CA LEU A 628 -14.40 -61.06 -0.12
C LEU A 628 -13.03 -61.77 -0.09
N ALA A 629 -12.00 -61.17 -0.68
CA ALA A 629 -10.63 -61.66 -0.61
C ALA A 629 -10.06 -61.56 0.81
N ASP A 630 -10.35 -60.48 1.53
CA ASP A 630 -9.95 -60.31 2.94
C ASP A 630 -10.64 -61.34 3.84
N ILE A 631 -11.96 -61.59 3.63
CA ILE A 631 -12.68 -62.66 4.33
C ILE A 631 -11.99 -64.01 4.05
N PHE A 632 -11.63 -64.30 2.80
CA PHE A 632 -10.90 -65.52 2.46
C PHE A 632 -9.54 -65.62 3.16
N GLY A 633 -8.80 -64.51 3.24
CA GLY A 633 -7.53 -64.41 3.94
C GLY A 633 -7.65 -64.71 5.43
N VAL A 634 -8.62 -64.09 6.12
CA VAL A 634 -8.80 -64.27 7.57
C VAL A 634 -9.35 -65.64 7.97
N LEU A 635 -10.01 -66.35 7.05
CA LEU A 635 -10.43 -67.74 7.27
C LEU A 635 -9.21 -68.67 7.41
N GLY A 636 -8.09 -68.36 6.73
CA GLY A 636 -6.90 -69.21 6.68
C GLY A 636 -7.24 -70.64 6.27
N ASP A 637 -6.48 -71.65 6.67
CA ASP A 637 -6.75 -73.05 6.30
C ASP A 637 -7.92 -73.71 7.06
N THR A 638 -8.71 -72.92 7.81
CA THR A 638 -9.81 -73.46 8.60
C THR A 638 -11.03 -73.69 7.71
N PRO A 639 -11.65 -74.90 7.71
CA PRO A 639 -12.77 -75.19 6.82
C PRO A 639 -14.03 -74.36 7.14
N ARG A 640 -14.24 -74.04 8.42
CA ARG A 640 -15.37 -73.23 8.91
C ARG A 640 -14.97 -72.40 10.13
N VAL A 641 -15.32 -71.11 10.15
CA VAL A 641 -15.01 -70.18 11.25
C VAL A 641 -16.29 -69.51 11.73
N LEU A 642 -16.41 -69.26 13.03
CA LEU A 642 -17.56 -68.55 13.60
C LEU A 642 -17.61 -67.11 13.06
N THR A 643 -18.79 -66.61 12.72
CA THR A 643 -18.98 -65.24 12.19
C THR A 643 -18.37 -64.17 13.11
N ALA A 644 -18.48 -64.34 14.42
CA ALA A 644 -17.88 -63.43 15.41
C ALA A 644 -16.34 -63.43 15.37
N ASP A 645 -15.72 -64.59 15.14
CA ASP A 645 -14.26 -64.70 15.04
C ASP A 645 -13.77 -64.14 13.70
N VAL A 646 -14.54 -64.27 12.62
CA VAL A 646 -14.25 -63.63 11.33
C VAL A 646 -14.23 -62.11 11.49
N LEU A 647 -15.24 -61.51 12.12
CA LEU A 647 -15.28 -60.07 12.39
C LEU A 647 -14.10 -59.60 13.23
N LYS A 648 -13.74 -60.36 14.29
CA LYS A 648 -12.59 -60.03 15.12
C LYS A 648 -11.28 -60.05 14.33
N ARG A 649 -11.11 -61.03 13.43
CA ARG A 649 -9.92 -61.13 12.58
C ARG A 649 -9.90 -60.04 11.50
N LEU A 650 -11.05 -59.68 10.92
CA LEU A 650 -11.16 -58.56 9.98
C LEU A 650 -10.83 -57.23 10.65
N SER A 651 -11.37 -56.98 11.85
CA SER A 651 -11.03 -55.79 12.64
C SER A 651 -9.54 -55.74 13.01
N ALA A 652 -8.89 -56.88 13.23
CA ALA A 652 -7.44 -56.94 13.44
C ALA A 652 -6.63 -56.75 12.13
N LEU A 653 -7.21 -57.11 10.98
CA LEU A 653 -6.60 -56.94 9.66
C LEU A 653 -6.68 -55.48 9.16
N SER A 654 -7.77 -54.78 9.45
CA SER A 654 -7.92 -53.34 9.27
C SER A 654 -8.98 -52.80 10.22
N GLU A 655 -8.54 -52.12 11.27
CA GLU A 655 -9.46 -51.46 12.22
C GLU A 655 -10.22 -50.31 11.54
N LYS A 656 -9.56 -49.60 10.61
CA LYS A 656 -10.14 -48.49 9.83
C LYS A 656 -11.30 -48.94 8.94
N THR A 657 -11.18 -50.08 8.27
CA THR A 657 -12.18 -50.58 7.29
C THR A 657 -13.25 -51.44 7.95
N TYR A 658 -12.85 -52.32 8.87
CA TYR A 658 -13.72 -53.38 9.42
C TYR A 658 -14.06 -53.21 10.91
N GLY A 659 -13.51 -52.20 11.59
CA GLY A 659 -13.70 -52.02 13.04
C GLY A 659 -15.16 -51.75 13.46
N THR A 660 -15.98 -51.23 12.55
CA THR A 660 -17.42 -50.96 12.78
C THR A 660 -18.33 -52.05 12.22
N TRP A 661 -17.79 -53.08 11.57
CA TRP A 661 -18.60 -54.11 10.94
C TRP A 661 -19.38 -54.94 11.95
N THR A 662 -20.67 -55.08 11.67
CA THR A 662 -21.60 -55.92 12.40
C THR A 662 -21.74 -57.29 11.73
N PRO A 663 -22.35 -58.28 12.40
CA PRO A 663 -22.73 -59.54 11.75
C PRO A 663 -23.67 -59.34 10.55
N GLY A 664 -24.40 -58.21 10.48
CA GLY A 664 -25.24 -57.87 9.34
C GLY A 664 -24.42 -57.50 8.10
N ASP A 665 -23.38 -56.69 8.27
CA ASP A 665 -22.52 -56.22 7.18
C ASP A 665 -21.74 -57.38 6.55
N LEU A 666 -21.14 -58.25 7.39
CA LEU A 666 -20.46 -59.46 6.93
C LEU A 666 -21.43 -60.42 6.22
N LYS A 667 -22.67 -60.51 6.70
CA LYS A 667 -23.70 -61.36 6.07
C LYS A 667 -24.08 -60.84 4.69
N GLN A 668 -24.26 -59.52 4.55
CA GLN A 668 -24.64 -58.89 3.29
C GLN A 668 -23.58 -59.17 2.20
N VAL A 669 -22.31 -58.88 2.48
CA VAL A 669 -21.20 -59.11 1.54
C VAL A 669 -21.12 -60.57 1.09
N LEU A 670 -21.30 -61.50 2.03
CA LEU A 670 -21.26 -62.94 1.73
C LEU A 670 -22.51 -63.42 0.97
N GLU A 671 -23.68 -62.87 1.23
CA GLU A 671 -24.91 -63.23 0.50
C GLU A 671 -24.90 -62.70 -0.93
N GLU A 672 -24.42 -61.47 -1.15
CA GLU A 672 -24.21 -60.88 -2.48
C GLU A 672 -23.26 -61.74 -3.33
N ALA A 673 -22.24 -62.33 -2.72
CA ALA A 673 -21.31 -63.25 -3.37
C ALA A 673 -21.78 -64.72 -3.44
N GLY A 674 -23.00 -65.04 -3.00
CA GLY A 674 -23.52 -66.42 -2.96
C GLY A 674 -22.84 -67.35 -1.93
N ALA A 675 -22.05 -66.78 -1.02
CA ALA A 675 -21.30 -67.46 0.05
C ALA A 675 -21.88 -67.22 1.46
N GLY A 676 -23.19 -66.97 1.56
CA GLY A 676 -23.88 -66.59 2.79
C GLY A 676 -23.56 -67.47 4.02
N PRO A 677 -23.44 -66.86 5.23
CA PRO A 677 -23.24 -67.59 6.48
C PRO A 677 -24.38 -68.59 6.75
N TYR A 678 -24.07 -69.73 7.38
CA TYR A 678 -25.06 -70.76 7.70
C TYR A 678 -24.92 -71.27 9.13
N LYS A 679 -25.95 -71.96 9.62
CA LYS A 679 -25.93 -72.58 10.95
C LYS A 679 -25.21 -73.92 10.92
N SER A 680 -24.23 -74.08 11.79
CA SER A 680 -23.59 -75.35 12.12
C SER A 680 -23.56 -75.51 13.63
N ASP A 681 -24.03 -76.65 14.14
CA ASP A 681 -24.00 -76.95 15.59
C ASP A 681 -24.62 -75.83 16.45
N GLY A 682 -25.69 -75.21 15.95
CA GLY A 682 -26.41 -74.13 16.62
C GLY A 682 -25.78 -72.73 16.54
N ARG A 683 -24.62 -72.57 15.89
CA ARG A 683 -23.91 -71.28 15.75
C ARG A 683 -23.72 -70.88 14.29
N MET A 684 -23.65 -69.57 14.02
CA MET A 684 -23.41 -69.05 12.67
C MET A 684 -21.93 -69.16 12.30
N VAL A 685 -21.67 -69.75 11.14
CA VAL A 685 -20.32 -69.96 10.61
C VAL A 685 -20.22 -69.48 9.16
N VAL A 686 -19.00 -69.11 8.77
CA VAL A 686 -18.60 -68.86 7.37
C VAL A 686 -17.74 -70.05 6.91
N GLY A 687 -18.11 -70.66 5.79
CA GLY A 687 -17.41 -71.82 5.23
C GLY A 687 -16.40 -71.40 4.16
N ARG A 688 -15.14 -71.81 4.30
CA ARG A 688 -14.05 -71.45 3.37
C ARG A 688 -14.33 -71.87 1.94
N GLU A 689 -14.85 -73.09 1.74
CA GLU A 689 -15.15 -73.62 0.40
C GLU A 689 -16.17 -72.75 -0.36
N ARG A 690 -17.14 -72.17 0.34
CA ARG A 690 -18.15 -71.29 -0.27
C ARG A 690 -17.54 -69.97 -0.73
N VAL A 691 -16.66 -69.40 0.08
CA VAL A 691 -15.94 -68.16 -0.24
C VAL A 691 -14.94 -68.39 -1.38
N VAL A 692 -14.23 -69.52 -1.39
CA VAL A 692 -13.35 -69.90 -2.51
C VAL A 692 -14.12 -70.02 -3.82
N ARG A 693 -15.27 -70.69 -3.79
CA ARG A 693 -16.12 -70.84 -4.97
C ARG A 693 -16.66 -69.50 -5.47
N ALA A 694 -17.04 -68.62 -4.54
CA ALA A 694 -17.50 -67.27 -4.88
C ALA A 694 -16.39 -66.44 -5.53
N LEU A 695 -15.15 -66.51 -5.02
CA LEU A 695 -14.00 -65.84 -5.63
C LEU A 695 -13.67 -66.39 -7.01
N ALA A 696 -13.66 -67.72 -7.18
CA ALA A 696 -13.40 -68.34 -8.48
C ALA A 696 -14.45 -67.97 -9.55
N ASN A 697 -15.74 -67.93 -9.16
CA ASN A 697 -16.81 -67.54 -10.08
C ASN A 697 -16.79 -66.04 -10.43
N ARG A 698 -16.26 -65.19 -9.54
CA ARG A 698 -16.13 -63.75 -9.78
C ARG A 698 -15.12 -63.45 -10.89
N ASP A 699 -14.02 -64.21 -10.94
CA ASP A 699 -12.98 -64.03 -11.95
C ASP A 699 -13.45 -64.46 -13.36
N ASP A 700 -14.37 -65.42 -13.45
CA ASP A 700 -14.96 -65.88 -14.73
C ASP A 700 -15.98 -64.88 -15.31
N GLU A 701 -16.78 -64.19 -14.49
CA GLU A 701 -17.74 -63.16 -14.95
C GLU A 701 -17.06 -61.85 -15.38
N ALA A 702 -15.96 -61.47 -14.74
CA ALA A 702 -15.16 -60.32 -15.16
C ALA A 702 -14.49 -60.54 -16.53
N SER A 703 -14.09 -61.79 -16.82
CA SER A 703 -13.49 -62.19 -18.10
C SER A 703 -14.51 -62.20 -19.26
N ALA A 704 -15.77 -62.57 -19.00
CA ALA A 704 -16.84 -62.55 -19.99
C ALA A 704 -17.31 -61.14 -20.39
N SER A 705 -17.00 -60.12 -19.59
CA SER A 705 -17.39 -58.71 -19.83
C SER A 705 -16.39 -57.93 -20.67
N ALA A 706 -15.20 -58.51 -20.95
CA ALA A 706 -14.14 -57.90 -21.76
C ALA A 706 -14.19 -58.26 -23.26
N GLU A 707 -15.08 -59.19 -23.66
CA GLU A 707 -15.30 -59.60 -25.06
C GLU A 707 -16.66 -59.17 -25.63
N ALA A 708 -17.33 -58.16 -25.04
CA ALA A 708 -18.58 -57.58 -25.55
C ALA A 708 -18.40 -56.17 -26.14
#